data_AF-A0A2E8E0R9-F1
#
_entry.id   AF-A0A2E8E0R9-F1
#
_cell.length_a   1.000
_cell.length_b   1.000
_cell.length_c   1.000
_cell.angle_alpha   90.00
_cell.angle_beta   90.00
_cell.angle_gamma   90.00
#
_symmetry.space_group_name_H-M   'P 1'
#
loop_
_entity.id
_entity.type
_entity.pdbx_description
1 polymer ?
#
loop_
_entity_poly.entity_id
_entity_poly.type
_entity_poly.pdbx_seq_one_letter_code
_entity_poly.pdbx_strand_id
1 'polypeptide(L)'
;MRTRQWPAVLVAVGLVCVWTGVPTGAEQGQAAAGPSAWVGDLSPIGPGDWSYDRAAHLLERAGFGGTPEQIERLAAMTPEAAVDAFVDYESLDNSHLPVFLHSRDAQGRKLFHEIVKPPFHLDMHLTIQHAQDHGESLGVKVDYSDPANRNQEVATTGIFMVVASRLEMDRAVMWWADRMLNTRRPLEERMVLFWHGHFATQHQKLHDYEKMLIQQTMFREHATGNFGDLLLGIAKDPAMIRFLDNVDNVVGHPNENFAREIMELFAMGEGRGYTEADLRDAARAFTGWGYHPQNEHQFVFKADIHDYGQKTIFGQTGNFDGEDVVDLILQQEATASFMARNIYKFFVREDPSSEFQAELAAVLRDASYELKPLLKTIFLSRDFYSSASSGTQIKSPIHLLVSTYRKLGVTEVPGTPNFKYTAQALGQEPFDPPSVAGWAGGRTWINPATLLERANFARRVFFPEPESNRNSATYNFQYRCDRAGCIDTTGISPAIADMVMPERPRRRRTRPTSRNTPSSPSDDTAELDIPVLDTALTVDLLNDAGARANDPKLQREKEGWILNPAVLAGQPRGRQLSPTIPLTVAKIDVVAMIREAGLTRADEVADYFIHRFLRVPLTESRRQIVVDVLTGGIGMGAIDYGQPNLETSLREALHVLMGMSEYQLA
;
A
#
# COMPACT_ATOMS: atom_id res chain seq x y z
N MET A 1 52.98 30.95 -32.41
CA MET A 1 52.45 30.11 -31.31
C MET A 1 51.29 30.86 -30.67
N ARG A 2 50.05 30.52 -31.07
CA ARG A 2 48.81 31.15 -30.60
C ARG A 2 48.27 30.33 -29.43
N THR A 3 48.27 30.88 -28.23
CA THR A 3 47.68 30.29 -27.03
C THR A 3 46.18 30.58 -27.01
N ARG A 4 45.38 29.52 -26.89
CA ARG A 4 43.91 29.57 -26.81
C ARG A 4 43.46 30.07 -25.44
N GLN A 5 42.61 31.09 -25.44
CA GLN A 5 41.82 31.54 -24.29
C GLN A 5 40.62 30.59 -24.09
N TRP A 6 40.37 30.19 -22.84
CA TRP A 6 39.12 29.56 -22.39
C TRP A 6 38.30 30.64 -21.65
N PRO A 7 36.97 30.75 -21.84
CA PRO A 7 36.17 31.68 -21.07
C PRO A 7 35.88 31.10 -19.67
N ALA A 8 36.00 31.97 -18.67
CA ALA A 8 35.70 31.70 -17.28
C ALA A 8 34.20 31.39 -17.08
N VAL A 9 33.91 30.27 -16.42
CA VAL A 9 32.57 29.96 -15.90
C VAL A 9 32.37 30.79 -14.63
N LEU A 10 31.39 31.70 -14.68
CA LEU A 10 30.87 32.42 -13.52
C LEU A 10 30.16 31.42 -12.59
N VAL A 11 30.81 31.10 -11.47
CA VAL A 11 30.16 30.45 -10.34
C VAL A 11 29.25 31.48 -9.66
N ALA A 12 27.95 31.36 -9.86
CA ALA A 12 26.95 32.06 -9.07
C ALA A 12 27.00 31.49 -7.64
N VAL A 13 27.61 32.24 -6.72
CA VAL A 13 27.56 31.96 -5.29
C VAL A 13 26.10 32.13 -4.85
N GLY A 14 25.47 31.01 -4.50
CA GLY A 14 24.13 30.98 -3.94
C GLY A 14 24.07 31.84 -2.67
N LEU A 15 23.15 32.80 -2.67
CA LEU A 15 22.74 33.52 -1.48
C LEU A 15 22.14 32.52 -0.49
N VAL A 16 22.90 32.23 0.57
CA VAL A 16 22.40 31.62 1.80
C VAL A 16 21.36 32.59 2.37
N CYS A 17 20.08 32.26 2.21
CA CYS A 17 19.01 32.95 2.92
C CYS A 17 19.15 32.63 4.40
N VAL A 18 19.69 33.60 5.15
CA VAL A 18 19.70 33.61 6.60
C VAL A 18 18.25 33.68 7.07
N TRP A 19 17.83 32.64 7.78
CA TRP A 19 16.56 32.53 8.50
C TRP A 19 16.35 33.79 9.35
N THR A 20 15.40 34.64 8.94
CA THR A 20 14.97 35.82 9.71
C THR A 20 13.46 35.80 9.78
N GLY A 21 12.94 35.18 10.84
CA GLY A 21 11.56 35.32 11.27
C GLY A 21 10.69 34.09 11.05
N VAL A 22 10.60 33.25 12.08
CA VAL A 22 9.31 32.61 12.41
C VAL A 22 8.33 33.75 12.71
N PRO A 23 7.12 33.79 12.11
CA PRO A 23 6.11 34.75 12.52
C PRO A 23 5.78 34.48 13.99
N THR A 24 6.28 35.36 14.86
CA THR A 24 6.00 35.31 16.30
C THR A 24 4.63 35.95 16.54
N GLY A 25 3.67 35.13 16.96
CA GLY A 25 2.49 35.58 17.70
C GLY A 25 1.24 35.95 16.90
N ALA A 26 0.19 35.17 17.14
CA ALA A 26 -1.17 35.65 17.41
C ALA A 26 -2.16 35.97 16.26
N GLU A 27 -2.02 35.41 15.05
CA GLU A 27 -3.12 35.37 14.05
C GLU A 27 -3.37 34.01 13.37
N GLN A 28 -2.79 32.91 13.86
CA GLN A 28 -2.87 31.59 13.19
C GLN A 28 -3.89 30.61 13.81
N GLY A 29 -5.06 31.12 14.19
CA GLY A 29 -6.14 30.30 14.79
C GLY A 29 -7.28 29.90 13.85
N GLN A 30 -7.43 30.55 12.70
CA GLN A 30 -8.52 30.38 11.71
C GLN A 30 -7.93 30.79 10.35
N ALA A 31 -7.81 29.99 9.28
CA ALA A 31 -8.61 28.88 8.82
C ALA A 31 -7.78 27.96 7.89
N ALA A 32 -7.60 26.68 8.26
CA ALA A 32 -7.00 25.68 7.38
C ALA A 32 -7.97 25.18 6.28
N ALA A 33 -9.27 25.36 6.51
CA ALA A 33 -10.32 24.96 5.58
C ALA A 33 -11.10 26.18 5.06
N GLY A 34 -11.45 26.14 3.78
CA GLY A 34 -12.25 27.16 3.13
C GLY A 34 -13.70 27.20 3.64
N PRO A 35 -14.46 28.26 3.26
CA PRO A 35 -15.85 28.43 3.67
C PRO A 35 -16.74 27.24 3.30
N SER A 36 -17.82 27.03 4.07
CA SER A 36 -18.84 26.01 3.75
C SER A 36 -19.56 26.28 2.41
N ALA A 37 -19.58 27.53 1.95
CA ALA A 37 -20.13 27.90 0.65
C ALA A 37 -19.33 27.32 -0.55
N TRP A 38 -18.13 26.81 -0.32
CA TRP A 38 -17.32 26.14 -1.35
C TRP A 38 -17.69 24.67 -1.55
N VAL A 39 -18.48 24.09 -0.66
CA VAL A 39 -18.89 22.68 -0.77
C VAL A 39 -19.72 22.51 -2.04
N GLY A 40 -19.26 21.64 -2.94
CA GLY A 40 -19.87 21.40 -4.24
C GLY A 40 -19.50 22.42 -5.32
N ASP A 41 -18.53 23.31 -5.09
CA ASP A 41 -18.09 24.32 -6.07
C ASP A 41 -16.85 23.83 -6.85
N LEU A 42 -17.04 23.45 -8.12
CA LEU A 42 -15.96 23.06 -9.05
C LEU A 42 -15.16 24.24 -9.59
N SER A 43 -15.54 25.49 -9.31
CA SER A 43 -14.77 26.64 -9.79
C SER A 43 -13.37 26.67 -9.15
N PRO A 44 -12.33 27.09 -9.89
CA PRO A 44 -10.97 27.06 -9.40
C PRO A 44 -10.77 28.07 -8.25
N ILE A 45 -9.93 27.70 -7.29
CA ILE A 45 -9.47 28.63 -6.25
C ILE A 45 -8.61 29.74 -6.85
N GLY A 46 -8.70 30.95 -6.30
CA GLY A 46 -7.91 32.08 -6.74
C GLY A 46 -6.55 32.17 -6.03
N PRO A 47 -5.56 32.92 -6.58
CA PRO A 47 -4.28 33.14 -5.92
C PRO A 47 -4.38 33.80 -4.54
N GLY A 48 -5.39 34.65 -4.31
CA GLY A 48 -5.65 35.26 -3.00
C GLY A 48 -6.17 34.28 -1.96
N ASP A 49 -6.66 33.12 -2.40
CA ASP A 49 -7.03 31.98 -1.59
C ASP A 49 -5.90 30.94 -1.54
N TRP A 50 -4.72 31.15 -2.12
CA TRP A 50 -3.63 30.18 -1.98
C TRP A 50 -2.85 30.42 -0.69
N SER A 51 -2.50 29.35 0.01
CA SER A 51 -1.77 29.42 1.28
C SER A 51 -0.88 28.21 1.48
N TYR A 52 0.01 28.30 2.47
CA TYR A 52 0.81 27.18 2.94
C TYR A 52 -0.07 25.97 3.30
N ASP A 53 -1.15 26.16 4.06
CA ASP A 53 -2.01 25.06 4.51
C ASP A 53 -2.76 24.39 3.35
N ARG A 54 -3.18 25.15 2.34
CA ARG A 54 -3.82 24.61 1.13
C ARG A 54 -2.81 23.87 0.25
N ALA A 55 -1.58 24.37 0.14
CA ALA A 55 -0.49 23.63 -0.51
C ALA A 55 -0.14 22.34 0.25
N ALA A 56 -0.17 22.37 1.59
CA ALA A 56 0.04 21.20 2.45
C ALA A 56 -1.07 20.17 2.26
N HIS A 57 -2.33 20.62 2.17
CA HIS A 57 -3.47 19.77 1.86
C HIS A 57 -3.32 19.12 0.48
N LEU A 58 -3.02 19.89 -0.57
CA LEU A 58 -2.77 19.34 -1.91
C LEU A 58 -1.67 18.26 -1.87
N LEU A 59 -0.53 18.55 -1.26
CA LEU A 59 0.59 17.61 -1.15
C LEU A 59 0.23 16.34 -0.34
N GLU A 60 -0.61 16.46 0.68
CA GLU A 60 -1.11 15.32 1.45
C GLU A 60 -2.07 14.45 0.61
N ARG A 61 -2.98 15.05 -0.16
CA ARG A 61 -4.04 14.33 -0.87
C ARG A 61 -3.60 13.77 -2.22
N ALA A 62 -2.97 14.60 -3.04
CA ALA A 62 -2.46 14.24 -4.36
C ALA A 62 -1.12 13.50 -4.29
N GLY A 63 -0.44 13.56 -3.14
CA GLY A 63 0.77 12.80 -2.86
C GLY A 63 0.65 11.99 -1.58
N PHE A 64 1.74 11.96 -0.82
CA PHE A 64 1.81 11.31 0.49
C PHE A 64 2.27 12.32 1.56
N GLY A 65 1.95 13.60 1.39
CA GLY A 65 2.50 14.67 2.23
C GLY A 65 3.99 14.91 1.96
N GLY A 66 4.62 15.71 2.82
CA GLY A 66 6.03 16.06 2.67
C GLY A 66 6.55 16.95 3.78
N THR A 67 7.80 17.37 3.62
CA THR A 67 8.48 18.26 4.56
C THR A 67 7.98 19.71 4.41
N PRO A 68 8.19 20.58 5.42
CA PRO A 68 7.85 22.00 5.32
C PRO A 68 8.44 22.68 4.09
N GLU A 69 9.69 22.36 3.72
CA GLU A 69 10.36 22.95 2.55
C GLU A 69 9.69 22.53 1.24
N GLN A 70 9.11 21.33 1.16
CA GLN A 70 8.31 20.90 0.01
C GLN A 70 7.00 21.68 -0.07
N ILE A 71 6.36 21.95 1.07
CA ILE A 71 5.11 22.71 1.14
C ILE A 71 5.37 24.17 0.75
N GLU A 72 6.43 24.79 1.28
CA GLU A 72 6.82 26.17 0.95
C GLU A 72 7.06 26.34 -0.55
N ARG A 73 7.73 25.37 -1.19
CA ARG A 73 7.93 25.39 -2.65
C ARG A 73 6.61 25.40 -3.41
N LEU A 74 5.61 24.62 -2.97
CA LEU A 74 4.28 24.61 -3.60
C LEU A 74 3.47 25.87 -3.27
N ALA A 75 3.57 26.36 -2.04
CA ALA A 75 2.90 27.58 -1.59
C ALA A 75 3.41 28.84 -2.32
N ALA A 76 4.67 28.82 -2.77
CA ALA A 76 5.27 29.88 -3.58
C ALA A 76 4.83 29.87 -5.06
N MET A 77 4.15 28.81 -5.51
CA MET A 77 3.57 28.71 -6.86
C MET A 77 2.14 29.29 -6.88
N THR A 78 1.59 29.54 -8.07
CA THR A 78 0.13 29.72 -8.20
C THR A 78 -0.58 28.37 -7.98
N PRO A 79 -1.87 28.35 -7.61
CA PRO A 79 -2.64 27.11 -7.51
C PRO A 79 -2.52 26.22 -8.75
N GLU A 80 -2.61 26.81 -9.94
CA GLU A 80 -2.52 26.12 -11.23
C GLU A 80 -1.16 25.48 -11.43
N ALA A 81 -0.07 26.23 -11.21
CA ALA A 81 1.28 25.71 -11.33
C ALA A 81 1.58 24.62 -10.29
N ALA A 82 1.04 24.74 -9.07
CA ALA A 82 1.15 23.72 -8.04
C ALA A 82 0.44 22.43 -8.45
N VAL A 83 -0.80 22.50 -8.97
CA VAL A 83 -1.55 21.33 -9.44
C VAL A 83 -0.91 20.71 -10.68
N ASP A 84 -0.46 21.52 -11.64
CA ASP A 84 0.23 21.04 -12.84
C ASP A 84 1.52 20.28 -12.50
N ALA A 85 2.25 20.69 -11.45
CA ALA A 85 3.42 19.95 -10.97
C ALA A 85 3.10 18.53 -10.47
N PHE A 86 1.85 18.25 -10.09
CA PHE A 86 1.39 16.90 -9.76
C PHE A 86 0.80 16.17 -10.96
N VAL A 87 0.02 16.84 -11.83
CA VAL A 87 -0.73 16.16 -12.90
C VAL A 87 0.10 15.96 -14.17
N ASP A 88 1.00 16.89 -14.49
CA ASP A 88 1.87 16.82 -15.67
C ASP A 88 3.29 16.41 -15.28
N TYR A 89 3.36 15.29 -14.55
CA TYR A 89 4.58 14.80 -13.92
C TYR A 89 5.54 14.11 -14.90
N GLU A 90 5.15 13.85 -16.15
CA GLU A 90 5.91 12.99 -17.08
C GLU A 90 7.29 13.57 -17.42
N SER A 91 7.46 14.89 -17.35
CA SER A 91 8.75 15.55 -17.54
C SER A 91 9.68 15.44 -16.33
N LEU A 92 9.18 15.05 -15.16
CA LEU A 92 9.99 14.93 -13.94
C LEU A 92 10.85 13.67 -14.00
N ASP A 93 12.16 13.82 -13.85
CA ASP A 93 13.08 12.69 -13.82
C ASP A 93 12.89 11.81 -12.57
N ASN A 94 12.66 10.51 -12.77
CA ASN A 94 12.56 9.49 -11.74
C ASN A 94 13.60 8.37 -11.92
N SER A 95 14.65 8.60 -12.71
CA SER A 95 15.70 7.60 -13.01
C SER A 95 16.54 7.19 -11.80
N HIS A 96 16.48 7.97 -10.70
CA HIS A 96 17.11 7.59 -9.43
C HIS A 96 16.38 6.45 -8.70
N LEU A 97 15.11 6.18 -9.05
CA LEU A 97 14.36 5.09 -8.46
C LEU A 97 14.82 3.74 -9.02
N PRO A 98 15.14 2.76 -8.17
CA PRO A 98 15.54 1.45 -8.66
C PRO A 98 14.37 0.75 -9.38
N VAL A 99 14.69 0.02 -10.44
CA VAL A 99 13.80 -0.98 -11.03
C VAL A 99 13.74 -2.21 -10.13
N PHE A 100 12.63 -2.95 -10.16
CA PHE A 100 12.55 -4.21 -9.42
C PHE A 100 13.55 -5.22 -9.98
N LEU A 101 14.43 -5.76 -9.13
CA LEU A 101 15.41 -6.75 -9.52
C LEU A 101 14.89 -8.16 -9.22
N HIS A 102 14.35 -8.80 -10.26
CA HIS A 102 13.92 -10.19 -10.22
C HIS A 102 15.03 -11.13 -9.75
N SER A 103 14.68 -12.10 -8.91
CA SER A 103 15.58 -13.21 -8.58
C SER A 103 16.00 -13.99 -9.82
N ARG A 104 17.30 -14.33 -9.88
CA ARG A 104 17.92 -15.08 -10.99
C ARG A 104 18.83 -16.19 -10.46
N ASP A 105 18.98 -17.27 -11.23
CA ASP A 105 19.99 -18.29 -10.94
C ASP A 105 21.42 -17.83 -11.30
N ALA A 106 22.39 -18.70 -11.05
CA ALA A 106 23.81 -18.46 -11.34
C ALA A 106 24.11 -18.33 -12.85
N GLN A 107 23.19 -18.74 -13.72
CA GLN A 107 23.27 -18.58 -15.17
C GLN A 107 22.55 -17.30 -15.63
N GLY A 108 22.01 -16.50 -14.71
CA GLY A 108 21.28 -15.28 -15.00
C GLY A 108 19.83 -15.50 -15.41
N ARG A 109 19.30 -16.71 -15.25
CA ARG A 109 17.93 -17.04 -15.68
C ARG A 109 16.89 -16.60 -14.65
N LYS A 110 15.76 -16.05 -15.09
CA LYS A 110 14.61 -15.70 -14.23
C LYS A 110 13.95 -16.96 -13.65
N LEU A 111 13.31 -16.80 -12.48
CA LEU A 111 12.58 -17.88 -11.82
C LEU A 111 11.46 -18.46 -12.71
N PHE A 112 10.55 -17.61 -13.19
CA PHE A 112 9.47 -18.01 -14.07
C PHE A 112 9.96 -18.01 -15.53
N HIS A 113 9.44 -18.95 -16.31
CA HIS A 113 9.65 -19.16 -17.75
C HIS A 113 11.03 -19.63 -18.18
N GLU A 114 12.08 -19.35 -17.38
CA GLU A 114 13.45 -19.74 -17.70
C GLU A 114 14.00 -20.86 -16.79
N ILE A 115 13.50 -20.97 -15.55
CA ILE A 115 13.82 -22.04 -14.60
C ILE A 115 12.61 -22.97 -14.42
N VAL A 116 11.50 -22.44 -13.90
CA VAL A 116 10.22 -23.15 -13.79
C VAL A 116 9.40 -22.83 -15.03
N LYS A 117 8.82 -23.85 -15.66
CA LYS A 117 8.01 -23.68 -16.89
C LYS A 117 6.52 -23.82 -16.58
N PRO A 118 5.61 -23.23 -17.38
CA PRO A 118 4.18 -23.48 -17.22
C PRO A 118 3.83 -24.97 -17.37
N PRO A 119 2.65 -25.41 -16.88
CA PRO A 119 1.54 -24.58 -16.41
C PRO A 119 1.65 -24.12 -14.94
N PHE A 120 1.46 -22.83 -14.67
CA PHE A 120 1.49 -22.29 -13.29
C PHE A 120 0.10 -22.17 -12.67
N HIS A 121 -0.94 -22.25 -13.50
CA HIS A 121 -2.33 -22.06 -13.09
C HIS A 121 -2.96 -23.27 -12.39
N LEU A 122 -2.32 -24.44 -12.49
CA LEU A 122 -2.80 -25.69 -11.91
C LEU A 122 -2.54 -25.73 -10.41
N ASP A 123 -3.48 -26.27 -9.63
CA ASP A 123 -3.21 -26.66 -8.25
C ASP A 123 -2.23 -27.84 -8.19
N MET A 124 -1.77 -28.20 -6.99
CA MET A 124 -0.76 -29.25 -6.83
C MET A 124 -1.24 -30.63 -7.31
N HIS A 125 -2.52 -30.97 -7.12
CA HIS A 125 -3.08 -32.24 -7.59
C HIS A 125 -3.10 -32.27 -9.12
N LEU A 126 -3.61 -31.22 -9.76
CA LEU A 126 -3.63 -31.12 -11.22
C LEU A 126 -2.22 -31.01 -11.82
N THR A 127 -1.27 -30.37 -11.14
CA THR A 127 0.13 -30.30 -11.55
C THR A 127 0.75 -31.69 -11.62
N ILE A 128 0.48 -32.53 -10.62
CA ILE A 128 0.93 -33.92 -10.56
C ILE A 128 0.24 -34.76 -11.64
N GLN A 129 -1.07 -34.59 -11.82
CA GLN A 129 -1.81 -35.32 -12.84
C GLN A 129 -1.33 -34.96 -14.25
N HIS A 130 -1.13 -33.67 -14.53
CA HIS A 130 -0.50 -33.21 -15.77
C HIS A 130 0.84 -33.89 -16.01
N ALA A 131 1.69 -33.97 -14.98
CA ALA A 131 2.97 -34.66 -15.07
C ALA A 131 2.83 -36.15 -15.42
N GLN A 132 1.86 -36.83 -14.80
CA GLN A 132 1.58 -38.25 -15.07
C GLN A 132 1.09 -38.47 -16.51
N ASP A 133 0.23 -37.59 -17.00
CA ASP A 133 -0.39 -37.69 -18.32
C ASP A 133 0.59 -37.33 -19.45
N HIS A 134 1.49 -36.37 -19.23
CA HIS A 134 2.38 -35.82 -20.26
C HIS A 134 3.85 -36.20 -20.08
N GLY A 135 4.21 -36.85 -18.98
CA GLY A 135 5.59 -37.21 -18.63
C GLY A 135 6.44 -36.05 -18.10
N GLU A 136 5.90 -34.83 -18.05
CA GLU A 136 6.54 -33.65 -17.46
C GLU A 136 5.53 -32.62 -16.96
N SER A 137 5.94 -31.82 -15.97
CA SER A 137 5.21 -30.65 -15.49
C SER A 137 6.18 -29.70 -14.82
N LEU A 138 5.87 -28.40 -14.86
CA LEU A 138 6.74 -27.34 -14.33
C LEU A 138 8.17 -27.31 -14.91
N GLY A 139 8.39 -27.95 -16.07
CA GLY A 139 9.70 -28.15 -16.67
C GLY A 139 10.51 -29.32 -16.11
N VAL A 140 9.89 -30.15 -15.26
CA VAL A 140 10.49 -31.33 -14.62
C VAL A 140 9.84 -32.59 -15.19
N LYS A 141 10.68 -33.56 -15.57
CA LYS A 141 10.22 -34.86 -16.08
C LYS A 141 9.89 -35.80 -14.92
N VAL A 142 8.87 -36.63 -15.12
CA VAL A 142 8.54 -37.70 -14.18
C VAL A 142 9.63 -38.77 -14.21
N ASP A 143 10.15 -39.13 -13.04
CA ASP A 143 11.08 -40.26 -12.90
C ASP A 143 10.28 -41.56 -12.74
N TYR A 144 10.15 -42.31 -13.82
CA TYR A 144 9.46 -43.60 -13.80
C TYR A 144 10.30 -44.76 -13.25
N SER A 145 11.58 -44.52 -12.91
CA SER A 145 12.48 -45.56 -12.40
C SER A 145 12.23 -45.92 -10.93
N ASP A 146 11.69 -44.98 -10.14
CA ASP A 146 11.28 -45.17 -8.75
C ASP A 146 9.78 -44.87 -8.57
N PRO A 147 8.89 -45.90 -8.61
CA PRO A 147 7.46 -45.71 -8.44
C PRO A 147 7.06 -45.04 -7.12
N ALA A 148 7.87 -45.16 -6.06
CA ALA A 148 7.57 -44.56 -4.76
C ALA A 148 7.76 -43.03 -4.77
N ASN A 149 8.72 -42.54 -5.57
CA ASN A 149 9.09 -41.12 -5.61
C ASN A 149 8.84 -40.47 -6.98
N ARG A 150 8.11 -41.13 -7.88
CA ARG A 150 7.92 -40.70 -9.28
C ARG A 150 7.55 -39.24 -9.50
N ASN A 151 6.80 -38.64 -8.57
CA ASN A 151 6.32 -37.27 -8.64
C ASN A 151 7.05 -36.30 -7.69
N GLN A 152 8.05 -36.77 -6.94
CA GLN A 152 8.67 -36.01 -5.86
C GLN A 152 9.33 -34.73 -6.39
N GLU A 153 10.04 -34.78 -7.51
CA GLU A 153 10.69 -33.60 -8.09
C GLU A 153 9.68 -32.57 -8.61
N VAL A 154 8.59 -33.02 -9.24
CA VAL A 154 7.50 -32.15 -9.70
C VAL A 154 6.83 -31.47 -8.50
N ALA A 155 6.48 -32.23 -7.46
CA ALA A 155 5.88 -31.69 -6.24
C ALA A 155 6.83 -30.69 -5.52
N THR A 156 8.10 -31.04 -5.41
CA THR A 156 9.14 -30.16 -4.83
C THR A 156 9.27 -28.85 -5.62
N THR A 157 9.19 -28.92 -6.95
CA THR A 157 9.28 -27.75 -7.83
C THR A 157 8.05 -26.85 -7.68
N GLY A 158 6.85 -27.42 -7.57
CA GLY A 158 5.64 -26.64 -7.32
C GLY A 158 5.66 -25.94 -5.95
N ILE A 159 6.11 -26.63 -4.88
CA ILE A 159 6.27 -26.00 -3.55
C ILE A 159 7.31 -24.88 -3.60
N PHE A 160 8.46 -25.14 -4.25
CA PHE A 160 9.50 -24.13 -4.43
C PHE A 160 8.97 -22.88 -5.14
N MET A 161 8.20 -23.05 -6.21
CA MET A 161 7.58 -21.95 -6.96
C MET A 161 6.69 -21.09 -6.05
N VAL A 162 5.78 -21.71 -5.29
CA VAL A 162 4.86 -20.98 -4.39
C VAL A 162 5.63 -20.19 -3.33
N VAL A 163 6.63 -20.81 -2.69
CA VAL A 163 7.45 -20.16 -1.66
C VAL A 163 8.29 -19.03 -2.24
N ALA A 164 8.96 -19.27 -3.37
CA ALA A 164 9.81 -18.27 -4.00
C ALA A 164 8.99 -17.07 -4.51
N SER A 165 7.80 -17.32 -5.08
CA SER A 165 6.87 -16.29 -5.52
C SER A 165 6.39 -15.42 -4.35
N ARG A 166 6.06 -16.02 -3.20
CA ARG A 166 5.73 -15.29 -1.97
C ARG A 166 6.89 -14.40 -1.50
N LEU A 167 8.12 -14.92 -1.50
CA LEU A 167 9.30 -14.14 -1.07
C LEU A 167 9.61 -12.97 -2.03
N GLU A 168 9.44 -13.17 -3.34
CA GLU A 168 9.56 -12.08 -4.32
C GLU A 168 8.46 -11.03 -4.14
N MET A 169 7.23 -11.43 -3.75
CA MET A 169 6.17 -10.49 -3.39
C MET A 169 6.51 -9.67 -2.15
N ASP A 170 7.10 -10.27 -1.11
CA ASP A 170 7.58 -9.50 0.05
C ASP A 170 8.63 -8.45 -0.36
N ARG A 171 9.55 -8.79 -1.27
CA ARG A 171 10.51 -7.84 -1.84
C ARG A 171 9.84 -6.77 -2.70
N ALA A 172 8.82 -7.13 -3.48
CA ALA A 172 8.08 -6.20 -4.33
C ALA A 172 7.31 -5.17 -3.49
N VAL A 173 6.73 -5.57 -2.35
CA VAL A 173 6.10 -4.65 -1.40
C VAL A 173 7.10 -3.61 -0.88
N MET A 174 8.28 -4.05 -0.43
CA MET A 174 9.32 -3.14 0.05
C MET A 174 9.84 -2.21 -1.05
N TRP A 175 10.06 -2.74 -2.25
CA TRP A 175 10.48 -1.97 -3.42
C TRP A 175 9.45 -0.88 -3.76
N TRP A 176 8.16 -1.23 -3.79
CA TRP A 176 7.12 -0.25 -4.10
C TRP A 176 6.96 0.78 -2.99
N ALA A 177 7.09 0.39 -1.72
CA ALA A 177 7.10 1.31 -0.59
C ALA A 177 8.24 2.34 -0.70
N ASP A 178 9.45 1.90 -1.07
CA ASP A 178 10.59 2.80 -1.27
C ASP A 178 10.37 3.76 -2.45
N ARG A 179 9.75 3.29 -3.53
CA ARG A 179 9.33 4.16 -4.63
C ARG A 179 8.31 5.21 -4.20
N MET A 180 7.27 4.84 -3.45
CA MET A 180 6.28 5.78 -2.91
C MET A 180 6.92 6.83 -2.00
N LEU A 181 7.94 6.44 -1.23
CA LEU A 181 8.71 7.35 -0.37
C LEU A 181 9.55 8.33 -1.19
N ASN A 182 10.28 7.85 -2.19
CA ASN A 182 11.36 8.58 -2.86
C ASN A 182 11.01 9.16 -4.24
N THR A 183 9.80 8.93 -4.74
CA THR A 183 9.36 9.43 -6.06
C THR A 183 9.29 10.96 -6.11
N ARG A 184 9.68 11.53 -7.26
CA ARG A 184 9.38 12.92 -7.63
C ARG A 184 8.00 13.09 -8.28
N ARG A 185 7.32 11.97 -8.58
CA ARG A 185 5.99 11.88 -9.20
C ARG A 185 4.99 11.25 -8.22
N PRO A 186 4.63 11.93 -7.12
CA PRO A 186 3.83 11.31 -6.07
C PRO A 186 2.39 11.00 -6.51
N LEU A 187 1.81 11.77 -7.44
CA LEU A 187 0.48 11.48 -7.99
C LEU A 187 0.46 10.18 -8.80
N GLU A 188 1.52 9.91 -9.58
CA GLU A 188 1.69 8.66 -10.34
C GLU A 188 1.54 7.45 -9.40
N GLU A 189 2.29 7.39 -8.30
CA GLU A 189 2.23 6.26 -7.36
C GLU A 189 0.94 6.26 -6.51
N ARG A 190 0.31 7.43 -6.26
CA ARG A 190 -1.04 7.49 -5.65
C ARG A 190 -2.11 6.88 -6.55
N MET A 191 -2.03 7.13 -7.86
CA MET A 191 -2.90 6.52 -8.85
C MET A 191 -2.63 5.03 -9.02
N VAL A 192 -1.36 4.58 -9.01
CA VAL A 192 -1.05 3.14 -9.01
C VAL A 192 -1.68 2.45 -7.79
N LEU A 193 -1.62 3.06 -6.60
CA LEU A 193 -2.27 2.52 -5.41
C LEU A 193 -3.81 2.49 -5.54
N PHE A 194 -4.41 3.50 -6.17
CA PHE A 194 -5.84 3.53 -6.48
C PHE A 194 -6.20 2.39 -7.43
N TRP A 195 -5.50 2.25 -8.56
CA TRP A 195 -5.77 1.22 -9.56
C TRP A 195 -5.56 -0.19 -9.02
N HIS A 196 -4.53 -0.40 -8.22
CA HIS A 196 -4.27 -1.69 -7.58
C HIS A 196 -5.37 -2.07 -6.57
N GLY A 197 -6.03 -1.08 -5.96
CA GLY A 197 -7.22 -1.30 -5.14
C GLY A 197 -8.51 -1.47 -5.96
N HIS A 198 -8.63 -0.77 -7.09
CA HIS A 198 -9.83 -0.77 -7.95
C HIS A 198 -9.94 -2.03 -8.81
N PHE A 199 -8.83 -2.45 -9.42
CA PHE A 199 -8.71 -3.66 -10.24
C PHE A 199 -8.01 -4.76 -9.44
N ALA A 200 -8.63 -5.15 -8.33
CA ALA A 200 -8.00 -6.01 -7.33
C ALA A 200 -7.65 -7.41 -7.87
N THR A 201 -6.39 -7.80 -7.68
CA THR A 201 -5.91 -9.19 -7.83
C THR A 201 -5.09 -9.60 -6.62
N GLN A 202 -5.10 -10.89 -6.28
CA GLN A 202 -4.40 -11.43 -5.10
C GLN A 202 -3.20 -12.25 -5.50
N HIS A 203 -2.02 -11.89 -5.00
CA HIS A 203 -0.82 -12.71 -5.20
C HIS A 203 -0.97 -14.09 -4.54
N GLN A 204 -1.75 -14.20 -3.46
CA GLN A 204 -2.04 -15.48 -2.80
C GLN A 204 -2.89 -16.42 -3.67
N LYS A 205 -3.80 -15.91 -4.52
CA LYS A 205 -4.56 -16.74 -5.47
C LYS A 205 -3.71 -17.10 -6.69
N LEU A 206 -2.87 -16.17 -7.17
CA LEU A 206 -2.13 -16.36 -8.41
C LEU A 206 -0.86 -17.20 -8.28
N HIS A 207 -0.18 -17.13 -7.12
CA HIS A 207 1.13 -17.75 -6.90
C HIS A 207 2.21 -17.40 -7.94
N ASP A 208 2.03 -16.30 -8.68
CA ASP A 208 2.93 -15.83 -9.74
C ASP A 208 3.20 -14.33 -9.56
N TYR A 209 4.34 -14.03 -8.94
CA TYR A 209 4.74 -12.67 -8.62
C TYR A 209 5.00 -11.82 -9.88
N GLU A 210 5.38 -12.44 -11.01
CA GLU A 210 5.70 -11.70 -12.22
C GLU A 210 4.42 -11.19 -12.91
N LYS A 211 3.31 -11.95 -12.86
CA LYS A 211 1.98 -11.44 -13.25
C LYS A 211 1.59 -10.18 -12.46
N MET A 212 1.80 -10.19 -11.14
CA MET A 212 1.51 -9.04 -10.28
C MET A 212 2.36 -7.80 -10.62
N LEU A 213 3.65 -8.00 -10.94
CA LEU A 213 4.54 -6.91 -11.33
C LEU A 213 4.24 -6.35 -12.71
N ILE A 214 3.82 -7.21 -13.65
CA ILE A 214 3.36 -6.79 -14.98
C ILE A 214 2.12 -5.90 -14.85
N GLN A 215 1.12 -6.34 -14.09
CA GLN A 215 -0.10 -5.56 -13.83
C GLN A 215 0.23 -4.23 -13.15
N GLN A 216 1.09 -4.22 -12.13
CA GLN A 216 1.51 -2.99 -11.44
C GLN A 216 2.29 -2.02 -12.34
N THR A 217 3.05 -2.55 -13.30
CA THR A 217 3.75 -1.73 -14.30
C THR A 217 2.73 -1.07 -15.23
N MET A 218 1.74 -1.82 -15.71
CA MET A 218 0.66 -1.30 -16.54
C MET A 218 -0.17 -0.22 -15.80
N PHE A 219 -0.48 -0.43 -14.51
CA PHE A 219 -1.11 0.62 -13.70
C PHE A 219 -0.30 1.91 -13.63
N ARG A 220 1.04 1.82 -13.67
CA ARG A 220 1.92 2.99 -13.67
C ARG A 220 1.95 3.66 -15.04
N GLU A 221 2.00 2.89 -16.11
CA GLU A 221 1.94 3.38 -17.50
C GLU A 221 0.64 4.13 -17.78
N HIS A 222 -0.48 3.66 -17.23
CA HIS A 222 -1.80 4.26 -17.38
C HIS A 222 -2.25 5.12 -16.18
N ALA A 223 -1.35 5.42 -15.23
CA ALA A 223 -1.70 6.01 -13.93
C ALA A 223 -2.64 7.23 -14.04
N THR A 224 -2.36 8.16 -14.96
CA THR A 224 -3.22 9.33 -15.25
C THR A 224 -3.64 9.41 -16.71
N GLY A 225 -3.58 8.29 -17.45
CA GLY A 225 -3.91 8.23 -18.87
C GLY A 225 -5.42 8.17 -19.16
N ASN A 226 -5.79 7.43 -20.21
CA ASN A 226 -7.19 7.18 -20.56
C ASN A 226 -7.74 5.96 -19.79
N PHE A 227 -8.93 6.09 -19.18
CA PHE A 227 -9.57 4.98 -18.46
C PHE A 227 -9.99 3.84 -19.40
N GLY A 228 -10.41 4.13 -20.63
CA GLY A 228 -10.77 3.10 -21.60
C GLY A 228 -9.58 2.22 -21.99
N ASP A 229 -8.42 2.82 -22.24
CA ASP A 229 -7.17 2.09 -22.52
C ASP A 229 -6.78 1.20 -21.34
N LEU A 230 -6.89 1.71 -20.11
CA LEU A 230 -6.62 0.95 -18.90
C LEU A 230 -7.61 -0.22 -18.72
N LEU A 231 -8.90 0.01 -18.96
CA LEU A 231 -9.94 -1.02 -18.85
C LEU A 231 -9.70 -2.15 -19.86
N LEU A 232 -9.35 -1.81 -21.11
CA LEU A 232 -8.96 -2.80 -22.12
C LEU A 232 -7.66 -3.51 -21.74
N GLY A 233 -6.69 -2.78 -21.21
CA GLY A 233 -5.43 -3.33 -20.68
C GLY A 233 -5.68 -4.37 -19.59
N ILE A 234 -6.61 -4.10 -18.66
CA ILE A 234 -7.02 -5.05 -17.62
C ILE A 234 -7.75 -6.26 -18.19
N ALA A 235 -8.59 -6.09 -19.20
CA ALA A 235 -9.25 -7.22 -19.84
C ALA A 235 -8.28 -8.17 -20.53
N LYS A 236 -7.10 -7.68 -20.93
CA LYS A 236 -6.01 -8.47 -21.52
C LYS A 236 -4.92 -8.85 -20.51
N ASP A 237 -5.02 -8.42 -19.26
CA ASP A 237 -3.98 -8.64 -18.25
C ASP A 237 -3.95 -10.11 -17.78
N PRO A 238 -2.80 -10.82 -17.88
CA PRO A 238 -2.71 -12.22 -17.47
C PRO A 238 -3.02 -12.47 -15.99
N ALA A 239 -2.76 -11.49 -15.11
CA ALA A 239 -3.12 -11.61 -13.69
C ALA A 239 -4.64 -11.64 -13.54
N MET A 240 -5.35 -10.69 -14.17
CA MET A 240 -6.81 -10.60 -14.14
C MET A 240 -7.50 -11.78 -14.82
N ILE A 241 -7.02 -12.19 -16.01
CA ILE A 241 -7.54 -13.36 -16.74
C ILE A 241 -7.49 -14.62 -15.87
N ARG A 242 -6.39 -14.84 -15.14
CA ARG A 242 -6.29 -15.97 -14.22
C ARG A 242 -7.13 -15.76 -12.96
N PHE A 243 -7.15 -14.55 -12.41
CA PHE A 243 -7.82 -14.24 -11.15
C PHE A 243 -9.33 -14.40 -11.24
N LEU A 244 -9.92 -14.10 -12.40
CA LEU A 244 -11.36 -14.22 -12.66
C LEU A 244 -11.72 -15.44 -13.53
N ASP A 245 -10.77 -16.37 -13.68
CA ASP A 245 -10.97 -17.67 -14.32
C ASP A 245 -11.46 -17.56 -15.79
N ASN A 246 -11.07 -16.48 -16.49
CA ASN A 246 -11.38 -16.30 -17.92
C ASN A 246 -10.55 -17.22 -18.82
N VAL A 247 -9.47 -17.82 -18.30
CA VAL A 247 -8.70 -18.86 -19.02
C VAL A 247 -9.57 -20.06 -19.44
N ASP A 248 -10.63 -20.32 -18.69
CA ASP A 248 -11.59 -21.41 -18.93
C ASP A 248 -12.82 -20.96 -19.74
N ASN A 249 -12.87 -19.68 -20.16
CA ASN A 249 -14.00 -19.12 -20.91
C ASN A 249 -13.94 -19.51 -22.39
N VAL A 250 -14.75 -20.49 -22.79
CA VAL A 250 -14.74 -21.08 -24.13
C VAL A 250 -16.13 -21.11 -24.76
N VAL A 251 -16.19 -21.14 -26.08
CA VAL A 251 -17.44 -21.27 -26.84
C VAL A 251 -18.28 -22.47 -26.35
N GLY A 252 -19.57 -22.23 -26.15
CA GLY A 252 -20.52 -23.23 -25.62
C GLY A 252 -20.53 -23.35 -24.08
N HIS A 253 -19.48 -22.88 -23.39
CA HIS A 253 -19.37 -22.87 -21.93
C HIS A 253 -18.88 -21.49 -21.44
N PRO A 254 -19.65 -20.41 -21.66
CA PRO A 254 -19.22 -19.07 -21.27
C PRO A 254 -19.12 -18.94 -19.75
N ASN A 255 -18.02 -18.36 -19.27
CA ASN A 255 -17.81 -18.02 -17.86
C ASN A 255 -18.17 -16.55 -17.62
N GLU A 256 -19.27 -16.31 -16.91
CA GLU A 256 -19.79 -14.97 -16.64
C GLU A 256 -18.97 -14.17 -15.63
N ASN A 257 -18.07 -14.81 -14.87
CA ASN A 257 -17.37 -14.16 -13.76
C ASN A 257 -16.63 -12.88 -14.22
N PHE A 258 -15.77 -12.98 -15.23
CA PHE A 258 -15.04 -11.81 -15.74
C PHE A 258 -15.97 -10.71 -16.29
N ALA A 259 -17.01 -11.09 -17.06
CA ALA A 259 -17.97 -10.16 -17.63
C ALA A 259 -18.81 -9.45 -16.57
N ARG A 260 -19.10 -10.13 -15.46
CA ARG A 260 -19.75 -9.54 -14.28
C ARG A 260 -18.81 -8.51 -13.66
N GLU A 261 -17.63 -8.92 -13.22
CA GLU A 261 -16.74 -8.02 -12.47
C GLU A 261 -16.32 -6.77 -13.26
N ILE A 262 -16.09 -6.90 -14.57
CA ILE A 262 -15.75 -5.74 -15.41
C ILE A 262 -16.88 -4.70 -15.45
N MET A 263 -18.15 -5.13 -15.45
CA MET A 263 -19.29 -4.23 -15.41
C MET A 263 -19.61 -3.77 -13.98
N GLU A 264 -19.74 -4.69 -13.02
CA GLU A 264 -20.23 -4.39 -11.67
C GLU A 264 -19.20 -3.67 -10.81
N LEU A 265 -17.95 -4.12 -10.79
CA LEU A 265 -16.93 -3.60 -9.88
C LEU A 265 -15.97 -2.63 -10.55
N PHE A 266 -15.66 -2.83 -11.83
CA PHE A 266 -14.59 -2.08 -12.47
C PHE A 266 -15.06 -0.87 -13.27
N ALA A 267 -16.25 -0.91 -13.89
CA ALA A 267 -16.67 0.14 -14.81
C ALA A 267 -17.97 0.87 -14.44
N MET A 268 -19.05 0.16 -14.07
CA MET A 268 -20.40 0.76 -14.03
C MET A 268 -21.01 0.82 -12.63
N GLY A 269 -20.59 -0.07 -11.72
CA GLY A 269 -21.22 -0.25 -10.43
C GLY A 269 -22.35 -1.28 -10.47
N GLU A 270 -22.50 -2.04 -9.38
CA GLU A 270 -23.51 -3.09 -9.24
C GLU A 270 -24.95 -2.59 -9.52
N GLY A 271 -25.65 -3.30 -10.40
CA GLY A 271 -27.06 -3.08 -10.74
C GLY A 271 -27.34 -1.82 -11.57
N ARG A 272 -26.34 -1.25 -12.26
CA ARG A 272 -26.47 0.04 -12.95
C ARG A 272 -26.48 -0.06 -14.48
N GLY A 273 -27.63 -0.41 -15.05
CA GLY A 273 -27.87 -0.24 -16.50
C GLY A 273 -27.48 -1.42 -17.40
N TYR A 274 -27.07 -2.55 -16.84
CA TYR A 274 -26.94 -3.83 -17.53
C TYR A 274 -27.98 -4.85 -17.00
N THR A 275 -28.19 -5.92 -17.75
CA THR A 275 -29.05 -7.04 -17.40
C THR A 275 -28.25 -8.36 -17.34
N GLU A 276 -28.83 -9.39 -16.75
CA GLU A 276 -28.27 -10.76 -16.79
C GLU A 276 -28.16 -11.34 -18.22
N ALA A 277 -28.84 -10.75 -19.21
CA ALA A 277 -28.65 -11.11 -20.61
C ALA A 277 -27.38 -10.44 -21.17
N ASP A 278 -27.15 -9.17 -20.83
CA ASP A 278 -25.93 -8.45 -21.22
C ASP A 278 -24.68 -9.12 -20.66
N LEU A 279 -24.72 -9.58 -19.41
CA LEU A 279 -23.61 -10.31 -18.78
C LEU A 279 -23.28 -11.60 -19.53
N ARG A 280 -24.30 -12.37 -19.91
CA ARG A 280 -24.14 -13.61 -20.67
C ARG A 280 -23.55 -13.37 -22.05
N ASP A 281 -24.05 -12.37 -22.77
CA ASP A 281 -23.54 -12.06 -24.09
C ASP A 281 -22.15 -11.40 -24.04
N ALA A 282 -21.85 -10.60 -23.02
CA ALA A 282 -20.49 -10.12 -22.77
C ALA A 282 -19.52 -11.27 -22.44
N ALA A 283 -19.93 -12.25 -21.63
CA ALA A 283 -19.14 -13.43 -21.33
C ALA A 283 -18.79 -14.22 -22.60
N ARG A 284 -19.75 -14.37 -23.51
CA ARG A 284 -19.53 -14.96 -24.84
C ARG A 284 -18.52 -14.17 -25.66
N ALA A 285 -18.55 -12.84 -25.60
CA ALA A 285 -17.59 -11.98 -26.31
C ALA A 285 -16.14 -12.11 -25.80
N PHE A 286 -15.96 -12.43 -24.51
CA PHE A 286 -14.64 -12.69 -23.92
C PHE A 286 -14.14 -14.14 -24.09
N THR A 287 -14.88 -15.02 -24.77
CA THR A 287 -14.43 -16.39 -25.01
C THR A 287 -13.14 -16.41 -25.82
N GLY A 288 -12.23 -17.33 -25.50
CA GLY A 288 -10.92 -17.44 -26.16
C GLY A 288 -9.89 -16.38 -25.76
N TRP A 289 -10.24 -15.41 -24.90
CA TRP A 289 -9.25 -14.50 -24.31
C TRP A 289 -8.49 -15.22 -23.19
N GLY A 290 -7.18 -15.38 -23.37
CA GLY A 290 -6.35 -16.09 -22.41
C GLY A 290 -4.89 -15.65 -22.47
N TYR A 291 -4.00 -16.52 -22.00
CA TYR A 291 -2.56 -16.34 -22.12
C TYR A 291 -1.91 -17.48 -22.88
N HIS A 292 -0.71 -17.22 -23.40
CA HIS A 292 0.06 -18.16 -24.20
C HIS A 292 0.48 -19.37 -23.34
N PRO A 293 0.25 -20.63 -23.77
CA PRO A 293 0.53 -21.81 -22.93
C PRO A 293 2.01 -21.98 -22.53
N GLN A 294 2.93 -21.54 -23.39
CA GLN A 294 4.38 -21.57 -23.09
C GLN A 294 4.88 -20.26 -22.45
N ASN A 295 4.02 -19.24 -22.39
CA ASN A 295 4.32 -17.96 -21.75
C ASN A 295 3.05 -17.38 -21.13
N GLU A 296 2.70 -17.84 -19.93
CA GLU A 296 1.47 -17.41 -19.26
C GLU A 296 1.46 -15.93 -18.83
N HIS A 297 2.52 -15.17 -19.12
CA HIS A 297 2.60 -13.72 -18.91
C HIS A 297 2.26 -12.91 -20.17
N GLN A 298 1.88 -13.59 -21.26
CA GLN A 298 1.55 -12.96 -22.53
C GLN A 298 0.10 -13.26 -22.89
N PHE A 299 -0.69 -12.21 -23.08
CA PHE A 299 -2.05 -12.31 -23.63
C PHE A 299 -2.06 -12.98 -25.01
N VAL A 300 -3.09 -13.77 -25.27
CA VAL A 300 -3.39 -14.31 -26.60
C VAL A 300 -4.90 -14.47 -26.79
N PHE A 301 -5.37 -14.21 -28.01
CA PHE A 301 -6.70 -14.56 -28.46
C PHE A 301 -6.68 -15.93 -29.15
N LYS A 302 -7.45 -16.88 -28.61
CA LYS A 302 -7.60 -18.26 -29.09
C LYS A 302 -8.83 -18.37 -29.97
N ALA A 303 -8.64 -18.10 -31.26
CA ALA A 303 -9.71 -18.01 -32.25
C ALA A 303 -10.54 -19.29 -32.41
N ASP A 304 -9.97 -20.45 -32.11
CA ASP A 304 -10.58 -21.78 -32.23
C ASP A 304 -11.64 -22.08 -31.16
N ILE A 305 -11.59 -21.36 -30.03
CA ILE A 305 -12.50 -21.54 -28.90
C ILE A 305 -13.34 -20.28 -28.62
N HIS A 306 -13.38 -19.33 -29.56
CA HIS A 306 -14.19 -18.12 -29.48
C HIS A 306 -15.58 -18.29 -30.10
N ASP A 307 -16.57 -17.67 -29.48
CA ASP A 307 -17.95 -17.60 -29.97
C ASP A 307 -18.12 -16.42 -30.94
N TYR A 308 -18.10 -16.69 -32.25
CA TYR A 308 -18.37 -15.68 -33.30
C TYR A 308 -19.86 -15.40 -33.53
N GLY A 309 -20.74 -16.00 -32.74
CA GLY A 309 -22.18 -15.80 -32.86
C GLY A 309 -22.58 -14.36 -32.53
N GLN A 310 -23.80 -14.02 -32.97
CA GLN A 310 -24.41 -12.74 -32.66
C GLN A 310 -24.70 -12.63 -31.15
N LYS A 311 -24.49 -11.43 -30.61
CA LYS A 311 -24.60 -11.06 -29.21
C LYS A 311 -25.39 -9.76 -29.12
N THR A 312 -26.22 -9.62 -28.08
CA THR A 312 -26.95 -8.38 -27.80
C THR A 312 -26.51 -7.85 -26.44
N ILE A 313 -25.89 -6.68 -26.44
CA ILE A 313 -25.33 -6.05 -25.24
C ILE A 313 -25.77 -4.58 -25.23
N PHE A 314 -26.38 -4.14 -24.14
CA PHE A 314 -26.99 -2.81 -23.98
C PHE A 314 -28.00 -2.46 -25.09
N GLY A 315 -28.73 -3.47 -25.57
CA GLY A 315 -29.70 -3.33 -26.67
C GLY A 315 -29.09 -3.16 -28.06
N GLN A 316 -27.76 -3.18 -28.19
CA GLN A 316 -27.06 -3.22 -29.47
C GLN A 316 -26.78 -4.67 -29.84
N THR A 317 -26.92 -5.03 -31.12
CA THR A 317 -26.73 -6.41 -31.59
C THR A 317 -25.66 -6.49 -32.67
N GLY A 318 -24.68 -7.37 -32.48
CA GLY A 318 -23.54 -7.53 -33.38
C GLY A 318 -22.76 -8.81 -33.11
N ASN A 319 -21.76 -9.10 -33.92
CA ASN A 319 -20.81 -10.19 -33.65
C ASN A 319 -19.68 -9.67 -32.77
N PHE A 320 -20.04 -9.17 -31.59
CA PHE A 320 -19.11 -8.46 -30.70
C PHE A 320 -18.00 -9.38 -30.17
N ASP A 321 -16.80 -8.84 -30.06
CA ASP A 321 -15.70 -9.42 -29.30
C ASP A 321 -15.46 -8.66 -27.98
N GLY A 322 -14.44 -9.06 -27.22
CA GLY A 322 -14.15 -8.42 -25.93
C GLY A 322 -13.69 -6.97 -26.02
N GLU A 323 -13.15 -6.50 -27.15
CA GLU A 323 -12.80 -5.10 -27.36
C GLU A 323 -14.09 -4.28 -27.54
N ASP A 324 -15.03 -4.80 -28.35
CA ASP A 324 -16.35 -4.19 -28.53
C ASP A 324 -17.12 -4.07 -27.20
N VAL A 325 -17.00 -5.05 -26.31
CA VAL A 325 -17.64 -4.98 -24.97
C VAL A 325 -17.10 -3.81 -24.15
N VAL A 326 -15.79 -3.57 -24.17
CA VAL A 326 -15.18 -2.44 -23.47
C VAL A 326 -15.71 -1.11 -24.04
N ASP A 327 -15.78 -0.99 -25.37
CA ASP A 327 -16.34 0.20 -26.02
C ASP A 327 -17.81 0.42 -25.67
N LEU A 328 -18.60 -0.65 -25.64
CA LEU A 328 -20.02 -0.61 -25.27
C LEU A 328 -20.23 -0.21 -23.80
N ILE A 329 -19.34 -0.63 -22.89
CA ILE A 329 -19.32 -0.21 -21.49
C ILE A 329 -19.01 1.29 -21.39
N LEU A 330 -18.01 1.80 -22.11
CA LEU A 330 -17.63 3.22 -22.10
C LEU A 330 -18.73 4.14 -22.66
N GLN A 331 -19.63 3.62 -23.49
CA GLN A 331 -20.78 4.38 -23.97
C GLN A 331 -21.83 4.65 -22.86
N GLN A 332 -21.87 3.85 -21.80
CA GLN A 332 -22.88 3.97 -20.74
C GLN A 332 -22.63 5.17 -19.83
N GLU A 333 -23.69 5.90 -19.47
CA GLU A 333 -23.61 7.04 -18.53
C GLU A 333 -23.17 6.61 -17.12
N ALA A 334 -23.53 5.38 -16.73
CA ALA A 334 -23.13 4.77 -15.48
C ALA A 334 -21.61 4.72 -15.32
N THR A 335 -20.87 4.51 -16.41
CA THR A 335 -19.42 4.34 -16.40
C THR A 335 -18.69 5.61 -15.98
N ALA A 336 -19.04 6.75 -16.58
CA ALA A 336 -18.45 8.04 -16.20
C ALA A 336 -18.80 8.41 -14.76
N SER A 337 -20.05 8.17 -14.36
CA SER A 337 -20.53 8.46 -13.00
C SER A 337 -19.83 7.61 -11.94
N PHE A 338 -19.68 6.32 -12.20
CA PHE A 338 -18.99 5.39 -11.31
C PHE A 338 -17.53 5.76 -11.15
N MET A 339 -16.84 6.00 -12.27
CA MET A 339 -15.40 6.25 -12.22
C MET A 339 -15.07 7.61 -11.60
N ALA A 340 -15.79 8.66 -11.98
CA ALA A 340 -15.60 9.99 -11.40
C ALA A 340 -15.84 9.99 -9.88
N ARG A 341 -16.88 9.27 -9.41
CA ARG A 341 -17.16 9.09 -7.98
C ARG A 341 -16.02 8.38 -7.25
N ASN A 342 -15.49 7.28 -7.80
CA ASN A 342 -14.44 6.51 -7.14
C ASN A 342 -13.12 7.29 -7.03
N ILE A 343 -12.74 8.01 -8.08
CA ILE A 343 -11.56 8.89 -8.06
C ILE A 343 -11.77 10.01 -7.04
N TYR A 344 -12.92 10.67 -7.05
CA TYR A 344 -13.25 11.72 -6.09
C TYR A 344 -13.23 11.20 -4.64
N LYS A 345 -13.80 10.02 -4.38
CA LYS A 345 -13.78 9.38 -3.06
C LYS A 345 -12.36 9.11 -2.58
N PHE A 346 -11.48 8.64 -3.47
CA PHE A 346 -10.09 8.35 -3.13
C PHE A 346 -9.30 9.61 -2.78
N PHE A 347 -9.56 10.74 -3.46
CA PHE A 347 -8.79 11.97 -3.28
C PHE A 347 -9.43 13.00 -2.35
N VAL A 348 -10.75 13.00 -2.13
CA VAL A 348 -11.48 14.11 -1.50
C VAL A 348 -12.38 13.67 -0.32
N ARG A 349 -13.56 13.09 -0.55
CA ARG A 349 -14.46 12.62 0.51
C ARG A 349 -15.50 11.63 -0.01
N GLU A 350 -16.13 10.86 0.89
CA GLU A 350 -16.95 9.70 0.52
C GLU A 350 -18.33 10.04 -0.06
N ASP A 351 -18.96 11.12 0.40
CA ASP A 351 -20.38 11.38 0.16
C ASP A 351 -20.65 12.74 -0.53
N PRO A 352 -20.26 12.91 -1.82
CA PRO A 352 -20.72 14.05 -2.62
C PRO A 352 -22.22 13.91 -2.98
N SER A 353 -22.92 15.03 -3.21
CA SER A 353 -24.32 15.00 -3.65
C SER A 353 -24.46 14.38 -5.05
N SER A 354 -25.66 13.92 -5.41
CA SER A 354 -25.96 13.34 -6.73
C SER A 354 -25.67 14.32 -7.87
N GLU A 355 -25.98 15.60 -7.67
CA GLU A 355 -25.81 16.65 -8.67
C GLU A 355 -24.32 16.89 -8.92
N PHE A 356 -23.53 16.99 -7.84
CA PHE A 356 -22.09 17.17 -7.94
C PHE A 356 -21.38 15.96 -8.55
N GLN A 357 -21.86 14.74 -8.27
CA GLN A 357 -21.37 13.53 -8.95
C GLN A 357 -21.63 13.59 -10.47
N ALA A 358 -22.79 14.09 -10.88
CA ALA A 358 -23.10 14.24 -12.31
C ALA A 358 -22.20 15.28 -12.99
N GLU A 359 -21.86 16.37 -12.31
CA GLU A 359 -20.89 17.36 -12.84
C GLU A 359 -19.50 16.75 -13.04
N LEU A 360 -18.99 16.01 -12.06
CA LEU A 360 -17.71 15.30 -12.18
C LEU A 360 -17.73 14.25 -13.31
N ALA A 361 -18.85 13.53 -13.45
CA ALA A 361 -19.06 12.55 -14.52
C ALA A 361 -19.02 13.22 -15.90
N ALA A 362 -19.64 14.39 -16.05
CA ALA A 362 -19.61 15.17 -17.29
C ALA A 362 -18.18 15.57 -17.66
N VAL A 363 -17.38 16.05 -16.69
CA VAL A 363 -15.96 16.40 -16.93
C VAL A 363 -15.18 15.21 -17.50
N LEU A 364 -15.35 14.01 -16.93
CA LEU A 364 -14.66 12.81 -17.40
C LEU A 364 -15.15 12.37 -18.79
N ARG A 365 -16.47 12.41 -19.02
CA ARG A 365 -17.08 11.98 -20.28
C ARG A 365 -16.74 12.93 -21.43
N ASP A 366 -16.82 14.24 -21.20
CA ASP A 366 -16.49 15.27 -22.20
C ASP A 366 -15.00 15.24 -22.56
N ALA A 367 -14.15 14.85 -21.60
CA ALA A 367 -12.73 14.58 -21.82
C ALA A 367 -12.44 13.22 -22.49
N SER A 368 -13.46 12.49 -22.95
CA SER A 368 -13.30 11.15 -23.55
C SER A 368 -12.53 10.19 -22.67
N TYR A 369 -12.79 10.20 -21.36
CA TYR A 369 -12.16 9.36 -20.35
C TYR A 369 -10.66 9.60 -20.10
N GLU A 370 -10.11 10.72 -20.58
CA GLU A 370 -8.82 11.22 -20.12
C GLU A 370 -8.91 11.64 -18.64
N LEU A 371 -8.01 11.12 -17.80
CA LEU A 371 -8.08 11.33 -16.36
C LEU A 371 -7.50 12.67 -15.91
N LYS A 372 -6.51 13.22 -16.63
CA LYS A 372 -5.86 14.48 -16.25
C LYS A 372 -6.85 15.66 -16.12
N PRO A 373 -7.78 15.90 -17.07
CA PRO A 373 -8.76 16.96 -16.92
C PRO A 373 -9.62 16.85 -15.65
N LEU A 374 -10.06 15.64 -15.29
CA LEU A 374 -10.81 15.39 -14.06
C LEU A 374 -9.95 15.68 -12.82
N LEU A 375 -8.71 15.17 -12.78
CA LEU A 375 -7.78 15.39 -11.66
C LEU A 375 -7.45 16.87 -11.46
N LYS A 376 -7.17 17.62 -12.55
CA LYS A 376 -6.95 19.07 -12.47
C LYS A 376 -8.18 19.80 -11.95
N THR A 377 -9.36 19.46 -12.46
CA THR A 377 -10.63 20.05 -12.01
C THR A 377 -10.84 19.83 -10.52
N ILE A 378 -10.63 18.59 -10.03
CA ILE A 378 -10.75 18.27 -8.61
C ILE A 378 -9.75 19.07 -7.79
N PHE A 379 -8.44 19.02 -8.10
CA PHE A 379 -7.41 19.62 -7.27
C PHE A 379 -7.37 21.15 -7.29
N LEU A 380 -7.95 21.79 -8.32
CA LEU A 380 -8.12 23.23 -8.38
C LEU A 380 -9.45 23.71 -7.79
N SER A 381 -10.45 22.85 -7.66
CA SER A 381 -11.78 23.24 -7.20
C SER A 381 -11.76 23.84 -5.79
N ARG A 382 -12.64 24.82 -5.56
CA ARG A 382 -12.95 25.33 -4.22
C ARG A 382 -13.46 24.22 -3.29
N ASP A 383 -14.24 23.27 -3.82
CA ASP A 383 -14.73 22.12 -3.08
C ASP A 383 -13.62 21.31 -2.41
N PHE A 384 -12.51 21.08 -3.11
CA PHE A 384 -11.37 20.34 -2.59
C PHE A 384 -10.73 21.02 -1.36
N TYR A 385 -10.78 22.34 -1.28
CA TYR A 385 -10.28 23.12 -0.14
C TYR A 385 -11.38 23.57 0.83
N SER A 386 -12.61 23.05 0.70
CA SER A 386 -13.73 23.41 1.58
C SER A 386 -13.62 22.76 2.96
N SER A 387 -14.38 23.28 3.93
CA SER A 387 -14.52 22.68 5.26
C SER A 387 -14.99 21.22 5.29
N ALA A 388 -15.59 20.71 4.22
CA ALA A 388 -16.01 19.31 4.11
C ALA A 388 -14.88 18.37 3.62
N SER A 389 -13.83 18.93 2.99
CA SER A 389 -12.76 18.16 2.33
C SER A 389 -11.43 18.22 3.08
N SER A 390 -11.15 19.34 3.75
CA SER A 390 -9.87 19.55 4.44
C SER A 390 -9.84 18.85 5.80
N GLY A 391 -8.90 17.91 5.98
CA GLY A 391 -8.71 17.23 7.26
C GLY A 391 -9.81 16.23 7.62
N THR A 392 -10.54 15.71 6.63
CA THR A 392 -11.69 14.82 6.86
C THR A 392 -11.45 13.38 6.45
N GLN A 393 -10.43 13.08 5.63
CA GLN A 393 -10.16 11.72 5.17
C GLN A 393 -9.25 10.98 6.15
N ILE A 394 -9.68 9.79 6.55
CA ILE A 394 -8.84 8.85 7.28
C ILE A 394 -7.75 8.32 6.34
N LYS A 395 -6.48 8.52 6.72
CA LYS A 395 -5.34 7.95 5.99
C LYS A 395 -5.47 6.43 5.96
N SER A 396 -5.46 5.86 4.75
CA SER A 396 -5.27 4.42 4.57
C SER A 396 -3.94 3.99 5.19
N PRO A 397 -3.75 2.71 5.54
CA PRO A 397 -2.49 2.25 6.13
C PRO A 397 -1.26 2.65 5.30
N ILE A 398 -1.28 2.45 3.98
CA ILE A 398 -0.18 2.82 3.09
C ILE A 398 0.06 4.33 3.10
N HIS A 399 -1.01 5.15 3.04
CA HIS A 399 -0.87 6.59 3.15
C HIS A 399 -0.27 7.01 4.49
N LEU A 400 -0.72 6.43 5.61
CA LEU A 400 -0.16 6.70 6.95
C LEU A 400 1.34 6.39 7.01
N LEU A 401 1.73 5.18 6.58
CA LEU A 401 3.12 4.71 6.64
C LEU A 401 4.05 5.63 5.84
N VAL A 402 3.73 5.84 4.55
CA VAL A 402 4.56 6.64 3.64
C VAL A 402 4.59 8.11 4.06
N SER A 403 3.44 8.69 4.44
CA SER A 403 3.39 10.10 4.88
C SER A 403 4.18 10.35 6.15
N THR A 404 4.19 9.39 7.08
CA THR A 404 5.01 9.46 8.29
C THR A 404 6.49 9.56 7.94
N TYR A 405 6.99 8.65 7.09
CA TYR A 405 8.39 8.67 6.67
C TYR A 405 8.77 9.94 5.92
N ARG A 406 7.92 10.40 5.01
CA ARG A 406 8.15 11.64 4.24
C ARG A 406 8.21 12.87 5.15
N LYS A 407 7.27 13.01 6.09
CA LYS A 407 7.27 14.11 7.07
C LYS A 407 8.47 14.05 8.00
N LEU A 408 9.00 12.87 8.30
CA LEU A 408 10.24 12.68 9.06
C LEU A 408 11.51 12.95 8.25
N GLY A 409 11.42 13.13 6.93
CA GLY A 409 12.59 13.30 6.06
C GLY A 409 13.39 12.01 5.85
N VAL A 410 12.77 10.85 6.07
CA VAL A 410 13.38 9.54 5.83
C VAL A 410 13.49 9.31 4.32
N THR A 411 14.63 8.80 3.86
CA THR A 411 14.95 8.60 2.43
C THR A 411 15.06 7.12 2.03
N GLU A 412 14.80 6.20 2.96
CA GLU A 412 14.84 4.76 2.74
C GLU A 412 13.79 4.12 3.65
N VAL A 413 12.93 3.26 3.11
CA VAL A 413 11.94 2.55 3.94
C VAL A 413 12.69 1.62 4.90
N PRO A 414 12.47 1.74 6.22
CA PRO A 414 13.16 0.89 7.18
C PRO A 414 12.68 -0.56 7.07
N GLY A 415 13.58 -1.52 7.24
CA GLY A 415 13.19 -2.91 7.46
C GLY A 415 12.60 -3.18 8.84
N THR A 416 12.81 -2.27 9.80
CA THR A 416 12.23 -2.33 11.15
C THR A 416 11.62 -0.98 11.57
N PRO A 417 10.30 -0.91 11.84
CA PRO A 417 9.33 -1.98 11.64
C PRO A 417 9.21 -2.35 10.15
N ASN A 418 8.98 -3.63 9.86
CA ASN A 418 8.82 -4.08 8.48
C ASN A 418 7.55 -3.48 7.88
N PHE A 419 7.68 -2.82 6.74
CA PHE A 419 6.58 -2.10 6.09
C PHE A 419 5.41 -3.04 5.77
N LYS A 420 5.69 -4.19 5.16
CA LYS A 420 4.68 -5.17 4.75
C LYS A 420 3.85 -5.65 5.94
N TYR A 421 4.51 -6.16 6.98
CA TYR A 421 3.80 -6.68 8.16
C TYR A 421 3.01 -5.59 8.88
N THR A 422 3.52 -4.36 8.89
CA THR A 422 2.79 -3.23 9.48
C THR A 422 1.56 -2.88 8.64
N ALA A 423 1.69 -2.83 7.31
CA ALA A 423 0.57 -2.56 6.42
C ALA A 423 -0.52 -3.65 6.50
N GLN A 424 -0.11 -4.93 6.57
CA GLN A 424 -0.98 -6.07 6.79
C GLN A 424 -1.73 -5.98 8.13
N ALA A 425 -1.02 -5.72 9.24
CA ALA A 425 -1.64 -5.58 10.56
C ALA A 425 -2.65 -4.42 10.64
N LEU A 426 -2.48 -3.41 9.79
CA LEU A 426 -3.39 -2.28 9.64
C LEU A 426 -4.52 -2.52 8.61
N GLY A 427 -4.51 -3.66 7.90
CA GLY A 427 -5.55 -4.12 6.99
C GLY A 427 -5.34 -3.82 5.50
N GLN A 428 -4.17 -3.33 5.09
CA GLN A 428 -3.88 -3.00 3.67
C GLN A 428 -2.53 -3.61 3.24
N GLU A 429 -2.47 -4.93 3.05
CA GLU A 429 -1.30 -5.63 2.51
C GLU A 429 -1.19 -5.42 0.99
N PRO A 430 -0.18 -4.70 0.45
CA PRO A 430 -0.08 -4.50 -0.99
C PRO A 430 0.06 -5.83 -1.74
N PHE A 431 -0.45 -5.89 -2.98
CA PHE A 431 -0.59 -7.11 -3.78
C PHE A 431 -1.57 -8.17 -3.26
N ASP A 432 -2.25 -7.92 -2.13
CA ASP A 432 -3.21 -8.87 -1.54
C ASP A 432 -4.49 -8.20 -1.02
N PRO A 433 -5.33 -7.61 -1.89
CA PRO A 433 -6.63 -7.08 -1.49
C PRO A 433 -7.54 -8.21 -0.97
N PRO A 434 -8.40 -7.96 0.03
CA PRO A 434 -9.20 -9.02 0.68
C PRO A 434 -10.28 -9.62 -0.22
N SER A 435 -10.69 -8.93 -1.30
CA SER A 435 -11.65 -9.42 -2.29
C SER A 435 -11.47 -8.71 -3.64
N VAL A 436 -12.24 -9.12 -4.65
CA VAL A 436 -12.29 -8.48 -5.99
C VAL A 436 -12.74 -7.01 -5.92
N ALA A 437 -13.46 -6.63 -4.86
CA ALA A 437 -13.85 -5.24 -4.60
C ALA A 437 -12.72 -4.38 -3.99
N GLY A 438 -11.54 -4.96 -3.77
CA GLY A 438 -10.38 -4.26 -3.25
C GLY A 438 -10.41 -4.03 -1.74
N TRP A 439 -9.78 -2.93 -1.31
CA TRP A 439 -9.79 -2.52 0.09
C TRP A 439 -10.93 -1.56 0.42
N ALA A 440 -11.69 -1.90 1.46
CA ALA A 440 -12.67 -0.97 2.01
C ALA A 440 -11.99 0.27 2.58
N GLY A 441 -12.46 1.46 2.19
CA GLY A 441 -11.91 2.75 2.62
C GLY A 441 -12.58 3.35 3.88
N GLY A 442 -12.09 4.52 4.26
CA GLY A 442 -12.74 5.36 5.28
C GLY A 442 -12.63 4.79 6.68
N ARG A 443 -13.77 4.65 7.36
CA ARG A 443 -13.85 4.27 8.78
C ARG A 443 -13.44 2.82 9.05
N THR A 444 -13.42 1.95 8.04
CA THR A 444 -12.96 0.56 8.17
C THR A 444 -11.51 0.46 8.64
N TRP A 445 -10.71 1.49 8.36
CA TRP A 445 -9.32 1.59 8.81
C TRP A 445 -9.15 1.86 10.31
N ILE A 446 -10.24 2.19 11.01
CA ILE A 446 -10.25 2.62 12.40
C ILE A 446 -11.15 1.69 13.22
N ASN A 447 -10.51 0.85 14.01
CA ASN A 447 -11.12 0.07 15.08
C ASN A 447 -10.14 0.01 16.28
N PRO A 448 -10.52 -0.53 17.45
CA PRO A 448 -9.64 -0.56 18.61
C PRO A 448 -8.27 -1.22 18.35
N ALA A 449 -8.22 -2.28 17.54
CA ALA A 449 -6.98 -2.98 17.21
C ALA A 449 -6.10 -2.17 16.24
N THR A 450 -6.67 -1.60 15.17
CA THR A 450 -5.89 -0.82 14.21
C THR A 450 -5.45 0.53 14.78
N LEU A 451 -6.22 1.16 15.67
CA LEU A 451 -5.78 2.37 16.40
C LEU A 451 -4.56 2.09 17.28
N LEU A 452 -4.59 0.95 17.99
CA LEU A 452 -3.44 0.50 18.76
C LEU A 452 -2.23 0.24 17.86
N GLU A 453 -2.41 -0.49 16.74
CA GLU A 453 -1.30 -0.76 15.83
C GLU A 453 -0.75 0.51 15.14
N ARG A 454 -1.56 1.55 14.92
CA ARG A 454 -1.09 2.87 14.44
C ARG A 454 -0.18 3.54 15.45
N ALA A 455 -0.52 3.49 16.74
CA ALA A 455 0.36 3.99 17.80
C ALA A 455 1.62 3.13 17.93
N ASN A 456 1.49 1.80 17.87
CA ASN A 456 2.63 0.88 17.90
C ASN A 456 3.58 1.07 16.72
N PHE A 457 3.05 1.38 15.53
CA PHE A 457 3.86 1.75 14.38
C PHE A 457 4.73 2.97 14.69
N ALA A 458 4.13 4.07 15.17
CA ALA A 458 4.88 5.26 15.55
C ALA A 458 5.93 4.95 16.63
N ARG A 459 5.56 4.16 17.66
CA ARG A 459 6.49 3.69 18.69
C ARG A 459 7.69 2.93 18.12
N ARG A 460 7.45 1.95 17.22
CA ARG A 460 8.49 1.13 16.59
C ARG A 460 9.42 1.95 15.69
N VAL A 461 8.90 3.01 15.05
CA VAL A 461 9.71 3.95 14.26
C VAL A 461 10.64 4.78 15.14
N PHE A 462 10.13 5.35 16.23
CA PHE A 462 10.95 6.21 17.10
C PHE A 462 11.86 5.46 18.05
N PHE A 463 11.52 4.22 18.39
CA PHE A 463 12.23 3.41 19.37
C PHE A 463 12.35 1.96 18.88
N PRO A 464 13.20 1.71 17.89
CA PRO A 464 13.36 0.37 17.33
C PRO A 464 13.95 -0.59 18.37
N GLU A 465 13.32 -1.75 18.56
CA GLU A 465 13.86 -2.85 19.36
C GLU A 465 14.56 -3.90 18.46
N PRO A 466 15.62 -4.59 18.94
CA PRO A 466 16.24 -5.69 18.20
C PRO A 466 15.28 -6.88 18.01
N GLU A 467 15.29 -7.52 16.83
CA GLU A 467 14.33 -8.58 16.47
C GLU A 467 14.40 -9.87 17.32
N SER A 468 15.44 -10.10 18.13
CA SER A 468 15.63 -11.35 18.89
C SER A 468 14.54 -11.66 19.93
N ASN A 469 13.57 -10.76 20.15
CA ASN A 469 12.48 -10.89 21.11
C ASN A 469 11.10 -11.20 20.49
N ARG A 470 10.97 -11.52 19.20
CA ARG A 470 9.64 -11.59 18.53
C ARG A 470 8.86 -12.90 18.65
N ASN A 471 9.48 -14.04 18.94
CA ASN A 471 8.71 -15.28 19.21
C ASN A 471 7.94 -15.23 20.55
N SER A 472 8.05 -14.15 21.31
CA SER A 472 7.38 -13.93 22.58
C SER A 472 6.54 -12.63 22.65
N ALA A 473 6.37 -11.91 21.53
CA ALA A 473 5.77 -10.59 21.53
C ALA A 473 4.62 -10.43 20.52
N THR A 474 3.64 -11.32 20.58
CA THR A 474 2.25 -10.84 20.57
C THR A 474 2.15 -9.96 21.81
N TYR A 475 2.22 -8.63 21.69
CA TYR A 475 1.89 -7.73 22.81
C TYR A 475 0.38 -7.79 23.02
N ASN A 476 -0.08 -8.92 23.56
CA ASN A 476 -1.37 -9.03 24.22
C ASN A 476 -1.36 -8.06 25.40
N PHE A 477 -2.49 -7.42 25.68
CA PHE A 477 -2.74 -6.66 26.92
C PHE A 477 -2.37 -7.51 28.15
N GLN A 478 -1.11 -7.48 28.58
CA GLN A 478 -0.63 -8.20 29.76
C GLN A 478 0.18 -7.26 30.64
N TYR A 479 -0.51 -6.61 31.57
CA TYR A 479 0.11 -6.03 32.75
C TYR A 479 1.13 -7.02 33.33
N ARG A 480 2.42 -6.66 33.38
CA ARG A 480 3.38 -7.44 34.16
C ARG A 480 3.20 -7.06 35.62
N CYS A 481 2.51 -7.90 36.37
CA CYS A 481 2.38 -7.73 37.81
C CYS A 481 3.45 -8.53 38.55
N ASP A 482 4.24 -7.85 39.37
CA ASP A 482 5.14 -8.48 40.34
C ASP A 482 4.68 -8.19 41.79
N ARG A 483 5.52 -8.53 42.78
CA ARG A 483 5.21 -8.27 44.20
C ARG A 483 5.22 -6.78 44.57
N ALA A 484 5.78 -5.91 43.74
CA ALA A 484 5.89 -4.47 43.94
C ALA A 484 4.78 -3.67 43.21
N GLY A 485 4.15 -4.21 42.17
CA GLY A 485 3.03 -3.58 41.47
C GLY A 485 2.78 -4.16 40.08
N CYS A 486 1.78 -3.62 39.36
CA CYS A 486 1.56 -3.93 37.94
C CYS A 486 2.22 -2.85 37.09
N ILE A 487 3.19 -3.23 36.26
CA ILE A 487 3.82 -2.38 35.26
C ILE A 487 2.99 -2.49 33.98
N ASP A 488 2.60 -1.34 33.44
CA ASP A 488 2.02 -1.24 32.10
C ASP A 488 3.10 -1.54 31.07
N THR A 489 2.95 -2.67 30.36
CA THR A 489 3.86 -3.16 29.33
C THR A 489 3.34 -2.88 27.92
N THR A 490 2.25 -2.13 27.79
CA THR A 490 1.66 -1.80 26.47
C THR A 490 2.61 -1.01 25.58
N GLY A 491 3.67 -0.41 26.14
CA GLY A 491 4.63 0.41 25.38
C GLY A 491 4.06 1.74 24.89
N ILE A 492 2.78 1.97 25.15
CA ILE A 492 2.04 3.20 24.88
C ILE A 492 2.41 4.22 25.97
N SER A 493 2.62 5.49 25.61
CA SER A 493 2.82 6.55 26.61
C SER A 493 1.59 6.61 27.54
N PRO A 494 1.73 6.75 28.87
CA PRO A 494 0.59 6.87 29.78
C PRO A 494 -0.46 7.90 29.34
N ALA A 495 -0.01 8.99 28.69
CA ALA A 495 -0.87 10.01 28.12
C ALA A 495 -1.76 9.50 26.96
N ILE A 496 -1.21 8.63 26.09
CA ILE A 496 -1.98 8.00 25.01
C ILE A 496 -2.93 6.95 25.59
N ALA A 497 -2.50 6.18 26.61
CA ALA A 497 -3.35 5.19 27.26
C ALA A 497 -4.60 5.84 27.90
N ASP A 498 -4.45 7.01 28.52
CA ASP A 498 -5.56 7.79 29.08
C ASP A 498 -6.43 8.45 28.00
N MET A 499 -5.86 8.77 26.84
CA MET A 499 -6.59 9.34 25.70
C MET A 499 -7.42 8.28 24.94
N VAL A 500 -6.91 7.05 24.84
CA VAL A 500 -7.55 5.93 24.12
C VAL A 500 -8.55 5.17 25.00
N MET A 501 -8.37 5.17 26.33
CA MET A 501 -9.20 4.42 27.29
C MET A 501 -9.60 5.28 28.52
N PRO A 502 -10.61 6.18 28.40
CA PRO A 502 -10.95 7.14 29.45
C PRO A 502 -11.61 6.54 30.71
N GLU A 503 -12.16 5.32 30.64
CA GLU A 503 -12.80 4.66 31.78
C GLU A 503 -11.94 3.54 32.37
N ARG A 504 -11.10 3.86 33.36
CA ARG A 504 -10.43 2.83 34.18
C ARG A 504 -11.35 2.38 35.34
N PRO A 505 -11.73 1.11 35.46
CA PRO A 505 -12.40 0.63 36.66
C PRO A 505 -11.39 0.54 37.82
N ARG A 506 -11.48 1.44 38.80
CA ARG A 506 -10.74 1.34 40.07
C ARG A 506 -11.27 0.15 40.89
N ARG A 507 -10.76 -1.06 40.67
CA ARG A 507 -11.09 -2.21 41.53
C ARG A 507 -10.24 -2.24 42.81
N ARG A 508 -10.90 -2.00 43.95
CA ARG A 508 -10.40 -2.32 45.30
C ARG A 508 -10.08 -3.81 45.41
N ARG A 509 -8.94 -4.14 46.04
CA ARG A 509 -8.51 -5.51 46.35
C ARG A 509 -9.51 -6.21 47.27
N THR A 510 -10.21 -7.22 46.76
CA THR A 510 -10.79 -8.31 47.57
C THR A 510 -10.46 -9.63 46.89
N ARG A 511 -9.74 -10.52 47.61
CA ARG A 511 -9.45 -11.89 47.18
C ARG A 511 -10.72 -12.74 47.17
N PRO A 512 -10.91 -13.61 46.17
CA PRO A 512 -11.73 -14.80 46.35
C PRO A 512 -10.91 -16.10 46.20
N THR A 513 -11.34 -17.06 47.00
CA THR A 513 -10.91 -18.45 47.13
C THR A 513 -11.62 -19.37 46.14
N SER A 514 -10.90 -20.41 45.70
CA SER A 514 -11.30 -21.77 45.29
C SER A 514 -12.38 -22.03 44.21
N ARG A 515 -11.98 -22.92 43.27
CA ARG A 515 -12.71 -24.02 42.58
C ARG A 515 -14.19 -23.81 42.20
N ASN A 516 -14.47 -23.95 40.90
CA ASN A 516 -15.35 -24.99 40.35
C ASN A 516 -15.39 -24.93 38.81
N THR A 517 -15.20 -26.08 38.17
CA THR A 517 -15.65 -26.37 36.81
C THR A 517 -17.14 -26.78 36.83
N PRO A 518 -17.89 -26.47 35.77
CA PRO A 518 -18.86 -27.43 35.26
C PRO A 518 -18.83 -27.57 33.72
N SER A 519 -19.26 -28.76 33.30
CA SER A 519 -19.35 -29.32 31.95
C SER A 519 -20.68 -29.01 31.23
N SER A 520 -20.60 -28.65 29.93
CA SER A 520 -21.49 -28.90 28.75
C SER A 520 -23.00 -28.55 28.81
N PRO A 521 -23.75 -28.24 27.71
CA PRO A 521 -23.71 -28.90 26.38
C PRO A 521 -24.04 -28.07 25.09
N SER A 522 -23.76 -28.73 23.95
CA SER A 522 -24.33 -28.68 22.56
C SER A 522 -25.17 -27.49 22.05
N ASP A 523 -24.80 -26.97 20.88
CA ASP A 523 -25.77 -26.72 19.79
C ASP A 523 -25.07 -26.76 18.40
N ASP A 524 -25.72 -27.46 17.47
CA ASP A 524 -25.32 -27.73 16.09
C ASP A 524 -25.44 -26.48 15.19
N THR A 525 -24.36 -26.12 14.50
CA THR A 525 -24.46 -25.47 13.17
C THR A 525 -23.34 -26.01 12.28
N ALA A 526 -23.71 -26.42 11.07
CA ALA A 526 -22.85 -27.09 10.10
C ALA A 526 -21.72 -26.17 9.60
N GLU A 527 -20.47 -26.51 9.95
CA GLU A 527 -19.26 -25.94 9.35
C GLU A 527 -18.97 -26.59 7.99
N LEU A 528 -18.68 -25.74 7.00
CA LEU A 528 -18.00 -26.10 5.76
C LEU A 528 -16.52 -26.35 6.09
N ASP A 529 -16.10 -27.62 6.08
CA ASP A 529 -14.70 -28.04 6.21
C ASP A 529 -13.88 -27.54 5.00
N ILE A 530 -13.11 -26.46 5.21
CA ILE A 530 -11.97 -26.09 4.36
C ILE A 530 -10.73 -26.66 5.07
N PRO A 531 -9.97 -27.59 4.47
CA PRO A 531 -8.77 -28.13 5.12
C PRO A 531 -7.71 -27.03 5.24
N VAL A 532 -7.53 -26.54 6.46
CA VAL A 532 -6.37 -25.74 6.88
C VAL A 532 -5.13 -26.61 6.70
N LEU A 533 -4.27 -26.25 5.75
CA LEU A 533 -2.94 -26.81 5.63
C LEU A 533 -2.18 -26.57 6.94
N ASP A 534 -1.88 -27.65 7.63
CA ASP A 534 -1.31 -27.70 8.97
C ASP A 534 0.04 -26.97 9.05
N THR A 535 0.05 -25.84 9.75
CA THR A 535 1.22 -25.01 10.08
C THR A 535 2.33 -25.74 10.84
N ALA A 536 2.11 -26.98 11.31
CA ALA A 536 3.09 -27.76 12.05
C ALA A 536 4.35 -28.11 11.23
N LEU A 537 4.21 -28.37 9.92
CA LEU A 537 5.34 -28.79 9.07
C LEU A 537 6.38 -27.69 8.82
N THR A 538 5.98 -26.42 8.93
CA THR A 538 6.89 -25.27 8.79
C THR A 538 7.70 -25.00 10.06
N VAL A 539 7.16 -25.39 11.23
CA VAL A 539 7.78 -25.13 12.54
C VAL A 539 8.85 -26.19 12.88
N ASP A 540 8.64 -27.45 12.53
CA ASP A 540 9.63 -28.50 12.81
C ASP A 540 10.91 -28.37 11.95
N LEU A 541 10.79 -27.87 10.71
CA LEU A 541 11.94 -27.56 9.85
C LEU A 541 12.78 -26.38 10.36
N LEU A 542 12.19 -25.49 11.18
CA LEU A 542 12.89 -24.35 11.79
C LEU A 542 13.49 -24.70 13.16
N ASN A 543 12.87 -25.62 13.92
CA ASN A 543 13.35 -26.01 15.25
C ASN A 543 14.63 -26.87 15.22
N ASP A 544 14.83 -27.68 14.18
CA ASP A 544 16.02 -28.53 14.04
C ASP A 544 17.32 -27.73 13.77
N ALA A 545 17.19 -26.45 13.37
CA ALA A 545 18.30 -25.52 13.25
C ALA A 545 18.88 -25.07 14.60
N GLY A 546 18.12 -25.21 15.70
CA GLY A 546 18.53 -24.78 17.04
C GLY A 546 19.55 -25.71 17.73
N ALA A 547 19.67 -26.97 17.32
CA ALA A 547 20.46 -27.98 18.04
C ALA A 547 21.97 -27.98 17.70
N ARG A 548 22.45 -27.10 16.80
CA ARG A 548 23.86 -27.08 16.33
C ARG A 548 24.61 -25.77 16.62
N ALA A 549 24.25 -25.08 17.69
CA ALA A 549 24.74 -23.73 18.01
C ALA A 549 26.24 -23.61 18.42
N ASN A 550 27.03 -24.69 18.47
CA ASN A 550 28.42 -24.66 18.99
C ASN A 550 29.50 -25.18 18.04
N ASP A 551 29.26 -25.29 16.73
CA ASP A 551 30.30 -25.64 15.75
C ASP A 551 31.11 -24.39 15.32
N PRO A 552 32.45 -24.34 15.51
CA PRO A 552 33.30 -23.22 15.08
C PRO A 552 33.30 -22.96 13.57
N LYS A 553 32.80 -23.88 12.73
CA LYS A 553 32.63 -23.66 11.28
C LYS A 553 31.48 -22.69 10.94
N LEU A 554 30.47 -22.57 11.82
CA LEU A 554 29.29 -21.71 11.62
C LEU A 554 29.54 -20.22 11.88
N GLN A 555 30.69 -19.84 12.46
CA GLN A 555 31.01 -18.43 12.75
C GLN A 555 31.55 -17.62 11.56
N ARG A 556 31.76 -18.22 10.38
CA ARG A 556 32.18 -17.48 9.16
C ARG A 556 31.07 -17.25 8.14
N GLU A 557 29.80 -17.52 8.47
CA GLU A 557 28.69 -17.50 7.51
C GLU A 557 27.52 -16.66 8.05
N LYS A 558 27.61 -15.34 7.90
CA LYS A 558 26.53 -14.38 8.16
C LYS A 558 25.98 -13.80 6.84
N GLU A 559 25.41 -14.64 5.98
CA GLU A 559 24.60 -14.20 4.84
C GLU A 559 23.49 -15.24 4.64
N GLY A 560 22.23 -14.83 4.78
CA GLY A 560 21.05 -15.71 4.87
C GLY A 560 20.45 -16.05 3.51
N TRP A 561 20.05 -17.31 3.30
CA TRP A 561 19.48 -17.80 2.03
C TRP A 561 18.53 -18.98 2.26
N ILE A 562 17.35 -18.95 1.62
CA ILE A 562 16.29 -19.98 1.58
C ILE A 562 15.83 -19.96 0.11
N LEU A 563 15.83 -20.98 -0.75
CA LEU A 563 15.94 -22.44 -0.73
C LEU A 563 16.40 -22.84 -2.16
N ASN A 564 17.11 -23.97 -2.31
CA ASN A 564 17.39 -24.60 -3.61
C ASN A 564 16.53 -25.88 -3.70
N PRO A 565 15.90 -26.21 -4.84
CA PRO A 565 15.25 -27.52 -5.03
C PRO A 565 16.17 -28.70 -4.67
N ALA A 566 17.48 -28.58 -4.90
CA ALA A 566 18.47 -29.58 -4.52
C ALA A 566 18.68 -29.73 -3.00
N VAL A 567 18.35 -28.70 -2.20
CA VAL A 567 18.39 -28.75 -0.73
C VAL A 567 17.22 -29.58 -0.18
N LEU A 568 16.07 -29.59 -0.87
CA LEU A 568 14.95 -30.49 -0.55
C LEU A 568 15.21 -31.93 -1.03
N ALA A 569 16.10 -32.12 -2.01
CA ALA A 569 16.46 -33.42 -2.59
C ALA A 569 17.79 -34.04 -2.06
N GLY A 570 18.38 -33.48 -0.99
CA GLY A 570 19.59 -34.05 -0.37
C GLY A 570 20.87 -34.01 -1.23
N GLN A 571 20.93 -33.19 -2.28
CA GLN A 571 22.13 -33.06 -3.12
C GLN A 571 22.95 -31.81 -2.77
N PRO A 572 24.27 -31.93 -2.50
CA PRO A 572 25.08 -30.81 -2.06
C PRO A 572 25.63 -30.02 -3.26
N ARG A 573 24.87 -29.07 -3.83
CA ARG A 573 25.42 -28.06 -4.76
C ARG A 573 24.71 -26.72 -4.70
N GLY A 574 25.49 -25.66 -4.46
CA GLY A 574 25.20 -24.28 -4.87
C GLY A 574 24.31 -23.46 -3.94
N ARG A 575 24.93 -22.64 -3.09
CA ARG A 575 24.29 -21.50 -2.41
C ARG A 575 23.86 -20.48 -3.47
N GLN A 576 22.60 -20.04 -3.46
CA GLN A 576 22.07 -19.08 -4.42
C GLN A 576 21.22 -18.02 -3.74
N LEU A 577 21.32 -16.81 -4.29
CA LEU A 577 21.25 -15.56 -3.55
C LEU A 577 19.97 -14.77 -3.89
N SER A 578 18.98 -14.66 -2.99
CA SER A 578 17.94 -13.61 -3.03
C SER A 578 18.17 -12.57 -1.91
N PRO A 579 18.24 -11.25 -2.22
CA PRO A 579 18.47 -10.22 -1.21
C PRO A 579 17.41 -10.26 -0.11
N THR A 580 17.82 -10.52 1.12
CA THR A 580 16.94 -10.38 2.29
C THR A 580 16.56 -8.92 2.48
N ILE A 581 15.35 -8.66 2.98
CA ILE A 581 14.95 -7.31 3.41
C ILE A 581 15.90 -6.91 4.56
N PRO A 582 16.74 -5.86 4.38
CA PRO A 582 17.71 -5.49 5.40
C PRO A 582 17.02 -5.08 6.70
N LEU A 583 17.55 -5.45 7.86
CA LEU A 583 17.01 -5.06 9.17
C LEU A 583 17.43 -3.62 9.56
N THR A 584 17.21 -2.67 8.65
CA THR A 584 17.54 -1.26 8.86
C THR A 584 16.46 -0.56 9.68
N VAL A 585 16.88 0.33 10.58
CA VAL A 585 15.98 1.22 11.32
C VAL A 585 15.87 2.57 10.62
N ALA A 586 14.79 3.31 10.87
CA ALA A 586 14.65 4.65 10.33
C ALA A 586 15.76 5.56 10.85
N LYS A 587 16.51 6.18 9.93
CA LYS A 587 17.56 7.16 10.24
C LYS A 587 16.88 8.51 10.52
N ILE A 588 16.55 8.75 11.78
CA ILE A 588 15.88 9.98 12.24
C ILE A 588 16.78 10.63 13.29
N ASP A 589 17.04 11.93 13.16
CA ASP A 589 17.73 12.75 14.16
C ASP A 589 16.81 13.93 14.50
N VAL A 590 16.07 13.81 15.61
CA VAL A 590 15.05 14.80 15.97
C VAL A 590 15.71 16.03 16.58
N VAL A 591 16.79 15.85 17.34
CA VAL A 591 17.61 16.97 17.83
C VAL A 591 18.15 17.82 16.68
N ALA A 592 18.67 17.22 15.61
CA ALA A 592 19.12 17.96 14.44
C ALA A 592 17.97 18.72 13.78
N MET A 593 16.80 18.09 13.61
CA MET A 593 15.59 18.74 13.08
C MET A 593 15.22 20.01 13.87
N ILE A 594 15.24 19.94 15.21
CA ILE A 594 14.93 21.07 16.08
C ILE A 594 16.05 22.13 16.08
N ARG A 595 17.31 21.71 15.98
CA ARG A 595 18.46 22.61 15.92
C ARG A 595 18.50 23.41 14.62
N GLU A 596 18.24 22.76 13.50
CA GLU A 596 18.16 23.40 12.18
C GLU A 596 17.01 24.40 12.12
N ALA A 597 15.90 24.10 12.81
CA ALA A 597 14.79 25.03 12.99
C ALA A 597 15.05 26.14 14.02
N GLY A 598 16.22 26.18 14.68
CA GLY A 598 16.63 27.25 15.59
C GLY A 598 15.76 27.42 16.85
N LEU A 599 15.02 26.38 17.25
CA LEU A 599 14.02 26.47 18.33
C LEU A 599 14.66 26.26 19.71
N THR A 600 14.35 27.14 20.66
CA THR A 600 15.01 27.13 21.98
C THR A 600 14.06 26.86 23.14
N ARG A 601 12.76 26.71 22.88
CA ARG A 601 11.74 26.49 23.90
C ARG A 601 10.83 25.31 23.56
N ALA A 602 10.36 24.61 24.59
CA ALA A 602 9.52 23.42 24.43
C ALA A 602 8.15 23.72 23.78
N ASP A 603 7.57 24.90 24.03
CA ASP A 603 6.32 25.32 23.40
C ASP A 603 6.49 25.61 21.90
N GLU A 604 7.59 26.25 21.50
CA GLU A 604 7.95 26.45 20.10
C GLU A 604 8.18 25.12 19.36
N VAL A 605 8.81 24.15 20.03
CA VAL A 605 9.00 22.79 19.49
C VAL A 605 7.67 22.06 19.29
N ALA A 606 6.74 22.18 20.24
CA ALA A 606 5.41 21.61 20.10
C ALA A 606 4.67 22.20 18.89
N ASP A 607 4.72 23.52 18.71
CA ASP A 607 4.11 24.21 17.56
C ASP A 607 4.74 23.78 16.24
N TYR A 608 6.07 23.65 16.20
CA TYR A 608 6.78 23.15 15.04
C TYR A 608 6.34 21.72 14.66
N PHE A 609 6.21 20.82 15.65
CA PHE A 609 5.72 19.47 15.39
C PHE A 609 4.26 19.46 14.90
N ILE A 610 3.39 20.25 15.53
CA ILE A 610 1.98 20.37 15.11
C ILE A 610 1.92 20.82 13.65
N HIS A 611 2.62 21.88 13.29
CA HIS A 611 2.62 22.44 11.93
C HIS A 611 3.22 21.47 10.89
N ARG A 612 4.32 20.78 11.25
CA ARG A 612 4.99 19.82 10.36
C ARG A 612 4.15 18.57 10.10
N PHE A 613 3.54 18.00 11.14
CA PHE A 613 2.97 16.65 11.07
C PHE A 613 1.44 16.62 10.90
N LEU A 614 0.72 17.62 11.40
CA LEU A 614 -0.75 17.64 11.38
C LEU A 614 -1.32 18.47 10.23
N ARG A 615 -2.50 18.07 9.77
CA ARG A 615 -3.36 18.85 8.85
C ARG A 615 -4.63 19.34 9.53
N VAL A 616 -4.93 18.81 10.71
CA VAL A 616 -6.04 19.22 11.56
C VAL A 616 -5.44 19.97 12.76
N PRO A 617 -5.90 21.20 13.06
CA PRO A 617 -5.40 21.97 14.19
C PRO A 617 -5.75 21.29 15.52
N LEU A 618 -4.87 21.41 16.50
CA LEU A 618 -5.15 20.97 17.86
C LEU A 618 -5.89 22.05 18.65
N THR A 619 -6.71 21.60 19.59
CA THR A 619 -7.20 22.47 20.67
C THR A 619 -6.06 22.81 21.64
N GLU A 620 -6.17 23.93 22.36
CA GLU A 620 -5.12 24.33 23.31
C GLU A 620 -4.84 23.26 24.37
N SER A 621 -5.87 22.55 24.84
CA SER A 621 -5.69 21.47 25.81
C SER A 621 -4.89 20.30 25.24
N ARG A 622 -5.10 19.93 23.96
CA ARG A 622 -4.34 18.86 23.30
C ARG A 622 -2.93 19.30 22.94
N ARG A 623 -2.76 20.56 22.54
CA ARG A 623 -1.44 21.19 22.36
C ARG A 623 -0.64 21.12 23.67
N GLN A 624 -1.25 21.47 24.79
CA GLN A 624 -0.60 21.45 26.10
C GLN A 624 -0.09 20.05 26.49
N ILE A 625 -0.78 18.97 26.10
CA ILE A 625 -0.27 17.59 26.33
C ILE A 625 1.11 17.38 25.69
N VAL A 626 1.32 17.90 24.47
CA VAL A 626 2.61 17.78 23.78
C VAL A 626 3.69 18.58 24.50
N VAL A 627 3.35 19.79 24.93
CA VAL A 627 4.25 20.66 25.72
C VAL A 627 4.61 20.01 27.06
N ASP A 628 3.64 19.43 27.75
CA ASP A 628 3.83 18.76 29.05
C ASP A 628 4.74 17.54 28.93
N VAL A 629 4.62 16.76 27.84
CA VAL A 629 5.52 15.63 27.56
C VAL A 629 6.95 16.11 27.33
N LEU A 630 7.13 17.17 26.53
CA LEU A 630 8.45 17.76 26.27
C LEU A 630 9.09 18.28 27.57
N THR A 631 8.36 19.12 28.30
CA THR A 631 8.85 19.76 29.54
C THR A 631 9.06 18.78 30.68
N GLY A 632 8.18 17.78 30.84
CA GLY A 632 8.33 16.71 31.82
C GLY A 632 9.55 15.83 31.55
N GLY A 633 9.90 15.62 30.28
CA GLY A 633 11.10 14.92 29.86
C GLY A 633 12.38 15.71 30.12
N ILE A 634 12.48 16.94 29.63
CA ILE A 634 13.70 17.76 29.75
C ILE A 634 13.85 18.46 31.11
N GLY A 635 12.79 18.51 31.93
CA GLY A 635 12.79 19.08 33.28
C GLY A 635 12.78 20.62 33.35
N MET A 636 12.76 21.30 32.20
CA MET A 636 12.69 22.76 32.06
C MET A 636 11.85 23.15 30.83
N GLY A 637 11.56 24.44 30.66
CA GLY A 637 10.91 24.96 29.45
C GLY A 637 11.89 25.28 28.30
N ALA A 638 13.18 25.42 28.60
CA ALA A 638 14.23 25.75 27.63
C ALA A 638 14.88 24.47 27.08
N ILE A 639 15.21 24.47 25.79
CA ILE A 639 15.91 23.38 25.10
C ILE A 639 17.41 23.53 25.31
N ASP A 640 18.02 22.57 25.99
CA ASP A 640 19.48 22.41 26.07
C ASP A 640 19.92 21.26 25.16
N TYR A 641 20.56 21.60 24.03
CA TYR A 641 21.05 20.60 23.06
C TYR A 641 22.16 19.70 23.59
N GLY A 642 22.79 20.02 24.73
CA GLY A 642 23.76 19.17 25.42
C GLY A 642 23.13 18.13 26.34
N GLN A 643 21.81 18.21 26.55
CA GLN A 643 21.12 17.40 27.55
C GLN A 643 20.95 15.93 27.07
N PRO A 644 21.37 14.93 27.88
CA PRO A 644 21.39 13.52 27.44
C PRO A 644 20.03 12.92 27.06
N ASN A 645 18.94 13.41 27.64
CA ASN A 645 17.59 12.87 27.42
C ASN A 645 16.75 13.68 26.41
N LEU A 646 17.30 14.74 25.81
CA LEU A 646 16.56 15.59 24.86
C LEU A 646 16.00 14.78 23.68
N GLU A 647 16.82 13.96 23.04
CA GLU A 647 16.40 13.13 21.90
C GLU A 647 15.25 12.18 22.27
N THR A 648 15.32 11.55 23.45
CA THR A 648 14.26 10.68 23.96
C THR A 648 12.96 11.46 24.17
N SER A 649 13.02 12.62 24.81
CA SER A 649 11.83 13.45 25.07
C SER A 649 11.18 13.99 23.79
N LEU A 650 12.00 14.37 22.79
CA LEU A 650 11.50 14.78 21.47
C LEU A 650 10.78 13.62 20.75
N ARG A 651 11.35 12.41 20.81
CA ARG A 651 10.74 11.19 20.25
C ARG A 651 9.45 10.80 20.97
N GLU A 652 9.39 10.95 22.29
CA GLU A 652 8.17 10.71 23.07
C GLU A 652 7.05 11.67 22.69
N ALA A 653 7.37 12.96 22.52
CA ALA A 653 6.40 13.96 22.07
C ALA A 653 5.86 13.66 20.67
N LEU A 654 6.72 13.26 19.73
CA LEU A 654 6.30 12.83 18.38
C LEU A 654 5.43 11.56 18.42
N HIS A 655 5.78 10.59 19.25
CA HIS A 655 4.96 9.39 19.44
C HIS A 655 3.55 9.75 19.97
N VAL A 656 3.46 10.67 20.94
CA VAL A 656 2.17 11.17 21.45
C VAL A 656 1.39 11.88 20.36
N LEU A 657 2.02 12.75 19.59
CA LEU A 657 1.40 13.49 18.49
C LEU A 657 0.85 12.52 17.42
N MET A 658 1.63 11.52 17.02
CA MET A 658 1.24 10.54 16.00
C MET A 658 0.20 9.53 16.48
N GLY A 659 0.05 9.38 17.80
CA GLY A 659 -1.04 8.62 18.42
C GLY A 659 -2.38 9.38 18.45
N MET A 660 -2.40 10.68 18.16
CA MET A 660 -3.63 11.47 18.17
C MET A 660 -4.52 11.19 16.95
N SER A 661 -5.82 11.37 17.13
CA SER A 661 -6.85 11.32 16.08
C SER A 661 -6.54 12.23 14.89
N GLU A 662 -6.03 13.42 15.14
CA GLU A 662 -5.72 14.46 14.17
C GLU A 662 -4.62 14.03 13.21
N TYR A 663 -3.67 13.21 13.69
CA TYR A 663 -2.63 12.64 12.84
C TYR A 663 -3.18 11.59 11.86
N GLN A 664 -4.30 10.95 12.20
CA GLN A 664 -4.92 9.93 11.33
C GLN A 664 -5.66 10.55 10.14
N LEU A 665 -5.86 11.87 10.13
CA LEU A 665 -6.64 12.60 9.13
C LEU A 665 -5.73 13.35 8.14
N ALA A 666 -6.14 13.41 6.88
CA ALA A 666 -5.45 14.08 5.77
C ALA A 666 -6.28 15.22 5.18
#